data_AF-A0A938RZW0-F1
#
_entry.id   AF-A0A938RZW0-F1
#
_cell.length_a   1.000
_cell.length_b   1.000
_cell.length_c   1.000
_cell.angle_alpha   90.00
_cell.angle_beta   90.00
_cell.angle_gamma   90.00
#
_symmetry.space_group_name_H-M   'P 1'
#
loop_
_entity.id
_entity.type
_entity.pdbx_description
1 polymer ?
#
loop_
_entity_poly.entity_id
_entity_poly.type
_entity_poly.pdbx_seq_one_letter_code
_entity_poly.pdbx_strand_id
1 'polypeptide(L)'
;MKRYLPAMVLMLFVPLLGLGRDPLRQPFHHESIWNMPIGSEAQYVHAAIQKATQRGMTVDEDLIVLTPEAPMLDIYRSDAGWNRNRSRCTIDGGVLFGAPIPGDFIVSPDTWDGLTPNSGLAVLMADGRTIRQTQPFARCTVDYGISRYVFGDEDLYGPGYYGAHGGSGLSCIGGTLRVGELVPGAGPIRHALKVNLYAARNLHYDQETRGFRWPARRADGYAARVYGTQGQPVKECRMGALLALPPTVVVEEMGLETEPARMLAHAFQDYGAYVVDDTAWDVYALVTEWGPAGRVRDEFQRVWGFEINPLGRDNPWARDMDRIFTNLHVVVNNSPERIGGGGRPKVPLAEPLDAPVRRIDLRPQWNDRIALENPHKGWYHHYPDNHVNKYLIGQDADLLEFPGMDHLYLRLAWAYLEPQKGRFDWEVIDRIIHKWVGHGLGIAFRISCKETSTDRIEQQFATPKWVMDAGAKGGFYRSGQEVGPDGPWEPVFDDPVFLEKLENFLRAFAARYDGKPWVRYLDVGSIGDWGEGHLHSGSRKQYGYEARKKHIDLHLKYFPKTRIVVSDDFVYAIADKQERQRMHRYVVEQGLTYRDDSILVDGYLSGHAGMWTVRSPEYFADVWRDRPTVLELEHYRGVKSRGNWLGAPGSSLAKFGNGRSGADFFRGALATLRATYIGYHGDARDWYTDNPDLTVELLNRCGYWYFLHRVEVPETLRAGGRHQLRLVWENRGVAPAYHPYVLQVRLVGPATVEFEFDAGNRRWLPELENTVYTEDCVLAVPDHLPAGRYDLKIRLYAKQEDRPVFLALDPSLLDGQKYYTVAAVDMQRQAR
;
A
#
# COMPACT_ATOMS: atom_id res chain seq x y z
N MET A 1 -17.37 -50.17 -0.25
CA MET A 1 -17.42 -50.17 1.22
C MET A 1 -16.21 -49.40 1.75
N LYS A 2 -16.44 -48.58 2.79
CA LYS A 2 -15.51 -47.75 3.58
C LYS A 2 -15.05 -46.42 2.95
N ARG A 3 -15.77 -45.39 3.39
CA ARG A 3 -15.49 -43.95 3.36
C ARG A 3 -14.18 -43.63 4.10
N TYR A 4 -13.37 -42.75 3.53
CA TYR A 4 -12.51 -41.83 4.28
C TYR A 4 -12.51 -40.48 3.57
N LEU A 5 -13.22 -39.50 4.14
CA LEU A 5 -13.07 -38.08 3.84
C LEU A 5 -11.72 -37.61 4.43
N PRO A 6 -10.94 -36.79 3.72
CA PRO A 6 -9.80 -36.11 4.35
C PRO A 6 -10.32 -35.00 5.27
N ALA A 7 -9.75 -34.93 6.47
CA ALA A 7 -10.02 -33.93 7.48
C ALA A 7 -9.76 -32.51 6.92
N MET A 8 -10.79 -31.67 6.92
CA MET A 8 -10.64 -30.21 6.87
C MET A 8 -9.75 -29.80 8.04
N VAL A 9 -8.56 -29.31 7.73
CA VAL A 9 -7.74 -28.56 8.67
C VAL A 9 -8.55 -27.32 9.03
N LEU A 10 -9.12 -27.34 10.24
CA LEU A 10 -9.69 -26.18 10.88
C LEU A 10 -8.53 -25.20 11.12
N MET A 11 -8.34 -24.25 10.20
CA MET A 11 -7.56 -23.05 10.50
C MET A 11 -8.25 -22.39 11.68
N LEU A 12 -7.64 -22.53 12.86
CA LEU A 12 -7.87 -21.64 13.98
C LEU A 12 -7.56 -20.24 13.47
N PHE A 13 -8.60 -19.50 13.11
CA PHE A 13 -8.55 -18.05 13.03
C PHE A 13 -8.15 -17.57 14.42
N VAL A 14 -6.86 -17.33 14.59
CA VAL A 14 -6.39 -16.30 15.51
C VAL A 14 -7.09 -15.02 15.04
N PRO A 15 -7.84 -14.31 15.90
CA PRO A 15 -8.43 -13.05 15.47
C PRO A 15 -7.28 -12.15 14.99
N LEU A 16 -7.37 -11.76 13.73
CA LEU A 16 -6.54 -10.70 13.19
C LEU A 16 -6.59 -9.50 14.14
N LEU A 17 -5.42 -8.89 14.34
CA LEU A 17 -5.16 -7.50 14.72
C LEU A 17 -6.45 -6.68 14.93
N GLY A 18 -6.65 -6.21 16.16
CA GLY A 18 -7.82 -5.43 16.58
C GLY A 18 -8.18 -4.35 15.56
N LEU A 19 -9.28 -4.56 14.85
CA LEU A 19 -9.94 -3.51 14.09
C LEU A 19 -10.43 -2.47 15.10
N GLY A 20 -9.97 -1.22 14.96
CA GLY A 20 -10.39 -0.11 15.81
C GLY A 20 -11.91 0.12 15.78
N ARG A 21 -12.40 1.01 16.66
CA ARG A 21 -13.83 1.36 16.75
C ARG A 21 -14.35 1.88 15.40
N ASP A 22 -15.45 1.32 14.90
CA ASP A 22 -16.12 1.79 13.68
C ASP A 22 -16.94 3.07 13.96
N PRO A 23 -16.57 4.23 13.39
CA PRO A 23 -17.28 5.49 13.61
C PRO A 23 -18.72 5.50 13.07
N LEU A 24 -19.07 4.64 12.11
CA LEU A 24 -20.44 4.59 11.57
C LEU A 24 -21.40 3.86 12.50
N ARG A 25 -20.89 2.92 13.30
CA ARG A 25 -21.65 2.18 14.32
C ARG A 25 -21.64 2.90 15.66
N GLN A 26 -20.48 3.40 16.09
CA GLN A 26 -20.33 4.12 17.35
C GLN A 26 -19.61 5.46 17.11
N PRO A 27 -20.34 6.50 16.67
CA PRO A 27 -19.76 7.79 16.31
C PRO A 27 -19.25 8.56 17.54
N PHE A 28 -18.52 9.63 17.25
CA PHE A 28 -18.02 10.64 18.20
C PHE A 28 -16.88 10.17 19.10
N HIS A 29 -16.18 11.14 19.67
CA HIS A 29 -15.09 10.94 20.61
C HIS A 29 -15.50 10.01 21.76
N HIS A 30 -14.54 9.24 22.31
CA HIS A 30 -14.82 8.29 23.40
C HIS A 30 -15.28 8.98 24.70
N GLU A 31 -14.95 10.27 24.86
CA GLU A 31 -15.44 11.13 25.94
C GLU A 31 -16.73 11.88 25.59
N SER A 32 -17.35 11.60 24.44
CA SER A 32 -18.67 12.16 24.12
C SER A 32 -19.70 11.73 25.17
N ILE A 33 -20.71 12.57 25.42
CA ILE A 33 -21.87 12.23 26.26
C ILE A 33 -22.53 10.92 25.82
N TRP A 34 -22.45 10.57 24.54
CA TRP A 34 -23.03 9.34 24.00
C TRP A 34 -22.18 8.11 24.31
N ASN A 35 -20.87 8.27 24.47
CA ASN A 35 -19.93 7.16 24.68
C ASN A 35 -19.46 7.03 26.13
N MET A 36 -19.86 7.95 27.02
CA MET A 36 -19.44 7.98 28.41
C MET A 36 -20.27 7.02 29.28
N PRO A 37 -19.63 6.04 29.94
CA PRO A 37 -20.30 5.20 30.92
C PRO A 37 -20.68 5.97 32.20
N ILE A 38 -21.66 5.44 32.93
CA ILE A 38 -21.97 5.86 34.30
C ILE A 38 -20.75 5.65 35.19
N GLY A 39 -20.40 6.66 35.97
CA GLY A 39 -19.24 6.66 36.85
C GLY A 39 -19.55 6.20 38.27
N SER A 40 -18.55 5.69 38.98
CA SER A 40 -18.68 5.15 40.34
C SER A 40 -19.09 6.18 41.40
N GLU A 41 -18.94 7.48 41.11
CA GLU A 41 -19.34 8.58 41.99
C GLU A 41 -20.66 9.24 41.56
N ALA A 42 -21.39 8.62 40.62
CA ALA A 42 -22.70 9.09 40.21
C ALA A 42 -23.66 9.21 41.41
N GLN A 43 -24.33 10.36 41.51
CA GLN A 43 -25.32 10.64 42.53
C GLN A 43 -26.72 10.55 41.92
N TYR A 44 -27.65 9.91 42.61
CA TYR A 44 -28.95 9.55 42.07
C TYR A 44 -30.09 10.21 42.84
N VAL A 45 -31.07 10.75 42.10
CA VAL A 45 -32.39 11.11 42.62
C VAL A 45 -33.43 10.35 41.82
N HIS A 46 -34.35 9.66 42.50
CA HIS A 46 -35.42 8.91 41.81
C HIS A 46 -36.21 9.83 40.89
N ALA A 47 -36.32 9.50 39.60
CA ALA A 47 -36.89 10.40 38.60
C ALA A 47 -38.41 10.60 38.77
N ALA A 48 -39.06 9.71 39.54
CA ALA A 48 -40.49 9.71 39.80
C ALA A 48 -41.34 9.71 38.52
N ILE A 49 -40.84 9.04 37.48
CA ILE A 49 -41.55 8.84 36.22
C ILE A 49 -42.80 8.03 36.51
N GLN A 50 -43.96 8.58 36.18
CA GLN A 50 -45.23 7.93 36.40
C GLN A 50 -45.46 6.85 35.36
N LYS A 51 -46.15 5.78 35.76
CA LYS A 51 -46.62 4.72 34.87
C LYS A 51 -47.45 5.32 33.73
N ALA A 52 -47.04 5.09 32.48
CA ALA A 52 -47.81 5.51 31.32
C ALA A 52 -49.22 4.86 31.33
N THR A 53 -50.23 5.53 30.78
CA THR A 53 -51.60 4.97 30.76
C THR A 53 -52.14 4.67 29.37
N GLN A 54 -51.62 5.30 28.30
CA GLN A 54 -52.17 5.13 26.96
C GLN A 54 -51.55 3.95 26.20
N ARG A 55 -50.21 3.80 26.25
CA ARG A 55 -49.49 2.65 25.67
C ARG A 55 -48.31 2.24 26.54
N GLY A 56 -47.88 0.99 26.41
CA GLY A 56 -46.77 0.43 27.18
C GLY A 56 -45.43 1.05 26.82
N MET A 57 -45.25 1.31 25.53
CA MET A 57 -44.04 1.89 24.94
C MET A 57 -44.35 2.38 23.53
N THR A 58 -43.61 3.38 23.05
CA THR A 58 -43.52 3.74 21.64
C THR A 58 -42.06 3.94 21.24
N VAL A 59 -41.81 4.19 19.96
CA VAL A 59 -40.51 4.68 19.48
C VAL A 59 -40.67 6.08 18.88
N ASP A 60 -39.59 6.84 18.93
CA ASP A 60 -39.38 8.02 18.08
C ASP A 60 -38.26 7.66 17.10
N GLU A 61 -38.43 7.94 15.82
CA GLU A 61 -37.52 7.42 14.79
C GLU A 61 -36.66 8.52 14.21
N ASP A 62 -35.35 8.39 14.46
CA ASP A 62 -34.34 9.19 13.81
C ASP A 62 -33.94 8.56 12.49
N LEU A 63 -33.93 9.39 11.46
CA LEU A 63 -33.54 9.04 10.12
C LEU A 63 -32.02 9.12 10.01
N ILE A 64 -31.34 7.99 9.87
CA ILE A 64 -29.87 7.95 9.83
C ILE A 64 -29.41 7.45 8.47
N VAL A 65 -28.74 8.32 7.71
CA VAL A 65 -28.25 8.03 6.35
C VAL A 65 -26.72 8.12 6.35
N LEU A 66 -26.05 6.96 6.33
CA LEU A 66 -24.59 6.84 6.37
C LEU A 66 -24.02 6.30 5.06
N THR A 67 -24.55 6.76 3.93
CA THR A 67 -24.14 6.36 2.57
C THR A 67 -23.57 7.58 1.82
N PRO A 68 -22.34 8.02 2.15
CA PRO A 68 -21.78 9.27 1.60
C PRO A 68 -21.56 9.24 0.08
N GLU A 69 -21.55 8.05 -0.53
CA GLU A 69 -21.41 7.81 -1.97
C GLU A 69 -22.74 7.88 -2.73
N ALA A 70 -23.88 8.04 -2.04
CA ALA A 70 -25.18 8.17 -2.69
C ALA A 70 -25.27 9.47 -3.52
N PRO A 71 -26.14 9.50 -4.56
CA PRO A 71 -26.41 10.72 -5.30
C PRO A 71 -26.84 11.88 -4.39
N MET A 72 -26.36 13.08 -4.72
CA MET A 72 -26.72 14.29 -3.99
C MET A 72 -28.18 14.64 -4.26
N LEU A 73 -28.96 14.77 -3.17
CA LEU A 73 -30.38 15.11 -3.19
C LEU A 73 -30.57 16.50 -2.58
N ASP A 74 -31.27 17.39 -3.29
CA ASP A 74 -31.63 18.70 -2.76
C ASP A 74 -32.74 18.56 -1.71
N ILE A 75 -32.55 19.21 -0.57
CA ILE A 75 -33.53 19.28 0.52
C ILE A 75 -34.13 20.68 0.54
N TYR A 76 -35.42 20.77 0.26
CA TYR A 76 -36.16 22.03 0.18
C TYR A 76 -36.81 22.41 1.52
N ARG A 77 -37.08 23.70 1.68
CA ARG A 77 -37.82 24.20 2.83
C ARG A 77 -39.31 23.90 2.72
N SER A 78 -39.89 23.37 3.80
CA SER A 78 -41.32 23.40 4.09
C SER A 78 -41.61 24.15 5.39
N ASP A 79 -42.75 24.81 5.43
CA ASP A 79 -43.25 25.59 6.55
C ASP A 79 -44.32 24.79 7.35
N ALA A 80 -44.53 23.51 7.03
CA ALA A 80 -45.50 22.64 7.70
C ALA A 80 -45.12 22.32 9.16
N GLY A 81 -43.83 22.10 9.45
CA GLY A 81 -43.35 21.75 10.80
C GLY A 81 -44.12 20.57 11.40
N TRP A 82 -44.57 20.68 12.64
CA TRP A 82 -45.44 19.69 13.31
C TRP A 82 -46.94 20.02 13.22
N ASN A 83 -47.37 20.84 12.26
CA ASN A 83 -48.78 21.13 12.07
C ASN A 83 -49.49 19.97 11.37
N ARG A 84 -50.27 19.18 12.13
CA ARG A 84 -51.04 18.03 11.63
C ARG A 84 -52.01 18.34 10.47
N ASN A 85 -52.34 19.62 10.25
CA ASN A 85 -53.25 20.04 9.19
C ASN A 85 -52.52 20.50 7.91
N ARG A 86 -51.18 20.41 7.86
CA ARG A 86 -50.38 20.75 6.67
C ARG A 86 -49.57 19.55 6.22
N SER A 87 -49.44 19.38 4.90
CA SER A 87 -48.59 18.34 4.33
C SER A 87 -47.11 18.72 4.45
N ARG A 88 -46.26 17.81 4.92
CA ARG A 88 -44.79 17.94 4.87
C ARG A 88 -44.21 17.55 3.50
N CYS A 89 -45.05 17.21 2.52
CA CYS A 89 -44.65 16.91 1.15
C CYS A 89 -44.70 18.12 0.21
N THR A 90 -44.91 19.33 0.75
CA THR A 90 -45.04 20.56 -0.04
C THR A 90 -43.79 21.43 0.10
N ILE A 91 -43.22 21.84 -1.03
CA ILE A 91 -42.13 22.81 -1.09
C ILE A 91 -42.73 24.21 -0.85
N ASP A 92 -42.36 24.85 0.25
CA ASP A 92 -42.78 26.22 0.60
C ASP A 92 -41.65 27.25 0.39
N GLY A 93 -40.41 26.81 0.13
CA GLY A 93 -39.26 27.70 -0.07
C GLY A 93 -38.10 27.03 -0.81
N GLY A 94 -36.96 27.75 -0.90
CA GLY A 94 -35.77 27.29 -1.63
C GLY A 94 -35.03 26.11 -0.97
N VAL A 95 -33.95 25.69 -1.61
CA VAL A 95 -33.05 24.62 -1.13
C VAL A 95 -32.40 25.06 0.19
N LEU A 96 -32.48 24.20 1.20
CA LEU A 96 -31.77 24.34 2.47
C LEU A 96 -30.32 23.87 2.33
N PHE A 97 -30.12 22.67 1.79
CA PHE A 97 -28.81 22.08 1.46
C PHE A 97 -29.00 20.84 0.57
N GLY A 98 -27.92 20.38 -0.08
CA GLY A 98 -27.85 19.06 -0.73
C GLY A 98 -27.22 18.02 0.19
N ALA A 99 -27.69 16.77 0.15
CA ALA A 99 -27.16 15.66 0.94
C ALA A 99 -27.18 14.31 0.17
N PRO A 100 -26.19 13.41 0.39
CA PRO A 100 -26.15 12.10 -0.28
C PRO A 100 -27.20 11.16 0.33
N ILE A 101 -28.32 10.95 -0.38
CA ILE A 101 -29.43 10.11 0.08
C ILE A 101 -29.85 9.12 -1.03
N PRO A 102 -29.84 7.80 -0.77
CA PRO A 102 -30.21 6.78 -1.77
C PRO A 102 -31.61 7.00 -2.34
N GLY A 103 -31.79 6.83 -3.66
CA GLY A 103 -33.04 7.13 -4.38
C GLY A 103 -34.28 6.38 -3.87
N ASP A 104 -34.08 5.19 -3.34
CA ASP A 104 -35.10 4.27 -2.82
C ASP A 104 -35.49 4.53 -1.36
N PHE A 105 -34.77 5.40 -0.64
CA PHE A 105 -35.10 5.77 0.72
C PHE A 105 -36.20 6.84 0.76
N ILE A 106 -37.45 6.39 0.87
CA ILE A 106 -38.67 7.23 0.93
C ILE A 106 -39.19 7.31 2.38
N VAL A 107 -39.49 8.53 2.82
CA VAL A 107 -39.97 8.83 4.17
C VAL A 107 -41.17 9.77 4.06
N SER A 108 -42.35 9.20 3.87
CA SER A 108 -43.61 9.92 3.65
C SER A 108 -44.63 9.63 4.75
N PRO A 109 -45.73 10.40 4.85
CA PRO A 109 -46.83 10.12 5.77
C PRO A 109 -47.36 8.68 5.72
N ASP A 110 -47.25 8.00 4.58
CA ASP A 110 -47.69 6.61 4.40
C ASP A 110 -46.77 5.59 5.12
N THR A 111 -45.58 6.02 5.54
CA THR A 111 -44.52 5.17 6.11
C THR A 111 -44.19 5.49 7.57
N TRP A 112 -44.69 6.62 8.08
CA TRP A 112 -44.44 7.11 9.43
C TRP A 112 -45.16 6.28 10.51
N ASP A 113 -44.61 6.32 11.72
CA ASP A 113 -45.37 5.98 12.92
C ASP A 113 -46.01 7.26 13.51
N GLY A 114 -47.34 7.31 13.54
CA GLY A 114 -48.09 8.47 14.02
C GLY A 114 -48.31 9.58 12.98
N LEU A 115 -48.86 10.72 13.43
CA LEU A 115 -49.34 11.79 12.55
C LEU A 115 -48.32 12.90 12.29
N THR A 116 -47.48 13.19 13.28
CA THR A 116 -46.50 14.29 13.24
C THR A 116 -45.22 13.84 13.92
N PRO A 117 -44.54 12.79 13.42
CA PRO A 117 -43.29 12.32 14.01
C PRO A 117 -42.25 13.44 14.03
N ASN A 118 -41.25 13.29 14.90
CA ASN A 118 -40.14 14.22 14.98
C ASN A 118 -39.27 14.15 13.74
N SER A 119 -38.99 12.95 13.23
CA SER A 119 -38.28 12.72 11.96
C SER A 119 -37.00 13.56 11.86
N GLY A 120 -36.17 13.52 12.89
CA GLY A 120 -34.82 14.08 12.83
C GLY A 120 -34.04 13.32 11.76
N LEU A 121 -33.32 14.02 10.90
CA LEU A 121 -32.44 13.41 9.91
C LEU A 121 -30.99 13.76 10.25
N ALA A 122 -30.11 12.76 10.24
CA ALA A 122 -28.66 12.90 10.24
C ALA A 122 -28.09 12.23 8.99
N VAL A 123 -27.35 12.99 8.17
CA VAL A 123 -26.71 12.49 6.94
C VAL A 123 -25.19 12.65 7.02
N LEU A 124 -24.46 11.59 6.69
CA LEU A 124 -23.02 11.65 6.45
C LEU A 124 -22.75 12.22 5.06
N MET A 125 -22.08 13.35 5.00
CA MET A 125 -21.74 14.03 3.76
C MET A 125 -20.67 13.27 2.97
N ALA A 126 -20.54 13.58 1.68
CA ALA A 126 -19.62 12.93 0.74
C ALA A 126 -18.12 12.99 1.12
N ASP A 127 -17.75 13.83 2.09
CA ASP A 127 -16.39 13.86 2.65
C ASP A 127 -16.12 12.71 3.64
N GLY A 128 -17.14 11.91 3.98
CA GLY A 128 -17.04 10.79 4.91
C GLY A 128 -16.83 11.21 6.36
N ARG A 129 -17.08 12.50 6.70
CA ARG A 129 -16.80 13.04 8.04
C ARG A 129 -17.87 13.99 8.57
N THR A 130 -18.42 14.86 7.74
CA THR A 130 -19.38 15.87 8.18
C THR A 130 -20.76 15.22 8.35
N ILE A 131 -21.36 15.38 9.53
CA ILE A 131 -22.74 15.00 9.81
C ILE A 131 -23.62 16.25 9.74
N ARG A 132 -24.51 16.29 8.75
CA ARG A 132 -25.50 17.36 8.61
C ARG A 132 -26.86 16.92 9.12
N GLN A 133 -27.52 17.80 9.86
CA GLN A 133 -28.74 17.46 10.57
C GLN A 133 -29.89 18.42 10.28
N THR A 134 -31.10 17.88 10.17
CA THR A 134 -32.31 18.66 9.86
C THR A 134 -33.58 18.04 10.46
N GLN A 135 -34.63 18.84 10.67
CA GLN A 135 -35.90 18.36 11.24
C GLN A 135 -37.09 19.30 10.96
N PRO A 136 -38.34 18.80 10.89
CA PRO A 136 -38.70 17.41 10.61
C PRO A 136 -38.52 17.12 9.12
N PHE A 137 -37.85 16.03 8.79
CA PHE A 137 -37.60 15.63 7.42
C PHE A 137 -38.74 14.79 6.84
N ALA A 138 -39.01 14.99 5.56
CA ALA A 138 -39.88 14.15 4.75
C ALA A 138 -39.29 14.01 3.34
N ARG A 139 -39.51 12.86 2.73
CA ARG A 139 -39.22 12.60 1.32
C ARG A 139 -40.35 11.81 0.71
N CYS A 140 -41.22 12.52 0.00
CA CYS A 140 -42.44 11.95 -0.57
C CYS A 140 -42.29 11.58 -2.05
N THR A 141 -41.17 11.97 -2.68
CA THR A 141 -40.80 11.60 -4.05
C THR A 141 -39.32 11.22 -4.10
N VAL A 142 -38.89 10.61 -5.20
CA VAL A 142 -37.47 10.27 -5.40
C VAL A 142 -36.61 11.51 -5.71
N ASP A 143 -37.22 12.60 -6.17
CA ASP A 143 -36.51 13.74 -6.78
C ASP A 143 -35.92 14.72 -5.76
N TYR A 144 -36.53 14.87 -4.58
CA TYR A 144 -36.10 15.83 -3.58
C TYR A 144 -36.49 15.43 -2.15
N GLY A 145 -35.78 15.97 -1.17
CA GLY A 145 -36.16 15.95 0.24
C GLY A 145 -36.81 17.26 0.68
N ILE A 146 -37.48 17.26 1.81
CA ILE A 146 -38.10 18.45 2.40
C ILE A 146 -37.83 18.47 3.91
N SER A 147 -37.53 19.64 4.47
CA SER A 147 -37.41 19.85 5.91
C SER A 147 -37.71 21.30 6.32
N ARG A 148 -37.74 21.59 7.63
CA ARG A 148 -37.98 22.93 8.17
C ARG A 148 -36.73 23.60 8.71
N TYR A 149 -36.04 22.93 9.63
CA TYR A 149 -34.94 23.48 10.41
C TYR A 149 -33.62 22.80 10.04
N VAL A 150 -32.57 23.59 9.86
CA VAL A 150 -31.20 23.09 9.67
C VAL A 150 -30.41 23.40 10.93
N PHE A 151 -29.61 22.44 11.36
CA PHE A 151 -28.77 22.54 12.55
C PHE A 151 -27.31 22.66 12.14
N GLY A 152 -26.44 23.05 13.09
CA GLY A 152 -25.00 23.10 12.84
C GLY A 152 -24.46 21.73 12.46
N ASP A 153 -23.47 21.72 11.58
CA ASP A 153 -22.75 20.51 11.21
C ASP A 153 -21.99 19.96 12.42
N GLU A 154 -21.98 18.63 12.56
CA GLU A 154 -21.19 17.90 13.54
C GLU A 154 -20.08 17.11 12.84
N ASP A 155 -18.97 16.88 13.53
CA ASP A 155 -17.90 16.01 13.05
C ASP A 155 -18.16 14.59 13.57
N LEU A 156 -18.13 13.59 12.68
CA LEU A 156 -18.26 12.17 13.03
C LEU A 156 -17.25 11.72 14.11
N TYR A 157 -16.11 12.40 14.21
CA TYR A 157 -15.04 12.17 15.19
C TYR A 157 -15.07 13.17 16.36
N GLY A 158 -15.96 14.17 16.30
CA GLY A 158 -16.11 15.24 17.28
C GLY A 158 -16.90 14.85 18.53
N PRO A 159 -17.34 15.82 19.35
CA PRO A 159 -18.10 15.57 20.57
C PRO A 159 -19.55 15.14 20.29
N GLY A 160 -20.16 15.59 19.19
CA GLY A 160 -21.47 15.13 18.74
C GLY A 160 -22.66 15.56 19.60
N TYR A 161 -22.55 16.64 20.35
CA TYR A 161 -23.56 16.98 21.37
C TYR A 161 -24.88 17.42 20.75
N TYR A 162 -24.87 18.17 19.65
CA TYR A 162 -26.03 18.94 19.23
C TYR A 162 -26.57 18.51 17.88
N GLY A 163 -27.82 18.87 17.60
CA GLY A 163 -28.45 18.48 16.35
C GLY A 163 -29.96 18.54 16.34
N ALA A 164 -30.54 17.61 15.58
CA ALA A 164 -31.93 17.62 15.13
C ALA A 164 -32.94 16.98 16.11
N HIS A 165 -32.66 16.91 17.42
CA HIS A 165 -33.70 16.74 18.44
C HIS A 165 -34.22 18.09 18.90
N GLY A 166 -35.28 18.57 18.24
CA GLY A 166 -35.85 19.90 18.40
C GLY A 166 -36.07 20.34 19.85
N GLY A 167 -36.62 19.47 20.70
CA GLY A 167 -36.92 19.74 22.10
C GLY A 167 -35.68 20.06 22.94
N SER A 168 -34.63 19.25 22.85
CA SER A 168 -33.39 19.41 23.64
C SER A 168 -32.27 20.19 22.94
N GLY A 169 -32.27 20.20 21.61
CA GLY A 169 -31.16 20.62 20.76
C GLY A 169 -30.02 19.61 20.67
N LEU A 170 -30.22 18.36 21.13
CA LEU A 170 -29.20 17.31 21.10
C LEU A 170 -29.12 16.59 19.73
N SER A 171 -28.06 15.82 19.55
CA SER A 171 -27.79 15.10 18.29
C SER A 171 -28.85 14.05 17.93
N CYS A 172 -29.16 13.98 16.64
CA CYS A 172 -30.05 12.99 16.02
C CYS A 172 -29.36 11.65 15.80
N ILE A 173 -28.05 11.59 15.60
CA ILE A 173 -27.32 10.32 15.48
C ILE A 173 -26.81 9.80 16.84
N GLY A 174 -26.39 10.70 17.72
CA GLY A 174 -25.89 10.35 19.04
C GLY A 174 -26.97 9.73 19.93
N GLY A 175 -26.69 8.57 20.51
CA GLY A 175 -27.57 7.86 21.44
C GLY A 175 -28.83 7.25 20.84
N THR A 176 -29.00 7.26 19.52
CA THR A 176 -30.05 6.53 18.82
C THR A 176 -29.76 5.05 18.87
N LEU A 177 -30.72 4.24 19.31
CA LEU A 177 -30.61 2.78 19.24
C LEU A 177 -30.55 2.33 17.77
N ARG A 178 -29.47 1.64 17.38
CA ARG A 178 -29.15 1.30 15.98
C ARG A 178 -29.70 -0.06 15.57
N VAL A 179 -29.87 -0.26 14.26
CA VAL A 179 -30.20 -1.57 13.67
C VAL A 179 -29.10 -2.57 14.04
N GLY A 180 -29.49 -3.73 14.55
CA GLY A 180 -28.62 -4.81 15.00
C GLY A 180 -28.20 -4.74 16.47
N GLU A 181 -28.58 -3.71 17.23
CA GLU A 181 -28.19 -3.60 18.65
C GLU A 181 -29.17 -4.28 19.62
N LEU A 182 -30.45 -4.38 19.26
CA LEU A 182 -31.50 -4.97 20.10
C LEU A 182 -31.97 -6.34 19.55
N VAL A 183 -31.02 -7.22 19.24
CA VAL A 183 -31.26 -8.57 18.71
C VAL A 183 -30.46 -9.63 19.50
N PRO A 184 -30.87 -10.91 19.50
CA PRO A 184 -30.15 -11.98 20.19
C PRO A 184 -28.68 -12.06 19.74
N GLY A 185 -27.77 -12.12 20.71
CA GLY A 185 -26.34 -12.30 20.44
C GLY A 185 -25.59 -11.05 19.95
N ALA A 186 -26.23 -9.87 19.88
CA ALA A 186 -25.59 -8.61 19.50
C ALA A 186 -24.47 -8.14 20.47
N GLY A 187 -24.48 -8.67 21.70
CA GLY A 187 -23.66 -8.15 22.81
C GLY A 187 -24.33 -6.96 23.51
N PRO A 188 -23.64 -6.31 24.46
CA PRO A 188 -24.18 -5.15 25.16
C PRO A 188 -24.25 -3.92 24.26
N ILE A 189 -25.27 -3.08 24.47
CA ILE A 189 -25.35 -1.73 23.87
C ILE A 189 -24.28 -0.86 24.55
N ARG A 190 -23.42 -0.21 23.76
CA ARG A 190 -22.19 0.45 24.26
C ARG A 190 -22.24 1.97 24.24
N HIS A 191 -23.43 2.55 24.33
CA HIS A 191 -23.63 3.98 24.31
C HIS A 191 -24.84 4.39 25.17
N ALA A 192 -24.86 5.66 25.61
CA ALA A 192 -26.03 6.23 26.26
C ALA A 192 -27.19 6.31 25.28
N LEU A 193 -28.40 5.98 25.73
CA LEU A 193 -29.60 5.98 24.90
C LEU A 193 -30.26 7.37 24.87
N LYS A 194 -31.25 7.53 24.00
CA LYS A 194 -32.17 8.66 24.02
C LYS A 194 -33.58 8.20 24.37
N VAL A 195 -34.24 8.97 25.22
CA VAL A 195 -35.63 8.73 25.63
C VAL A 195 -36.47 9.99 25.53
N ASN A 196 -37.75 9.80 25.21
CA ASN A 196 -38.76 10.85 25.30
C ASN A 196 -39.75 10.49 26.42
N LEU A 197 -40.17 11.51 27.16
CA LEU A 197 -41.12 11.34 28.26
C LEU A 197 -42.33 12.24 28.05
N TYR A 198 -43.49 11.81 28.54
CA TYR A 198 -44.66 12.69 28.54
C TYR A 198 -44.45 13.88 29.47
N ALA A 199 -44.15 15.04 28.88
CA ALA A 199 -43.63 16.18 29.63
C ALA A 199 -44.65 16.74 30.61
N ALA A 200 -45.94 16.66 30.28
CA ALA A 200 -47.01 17.14 31.16
C ALA A 200 -47.02 16.44 32.53
N ARG A 201 -46.54 15.19 32.61
CA ARG A 201 -46.46 14.44 33.88
C ARG A 201 -45.06 14.35 34.46
N ASN A 202 -44.05 14.22 33.59
CA ASN A 202 -42.75 13.70 33.98
C ASN A 202 -41.59 14.69 33.84
N LEU A 203 -41.77 15.84 33.18
CA LEU A 203 -40.71 16.85 33.05
C LEU A 203 -41.06 18.11 33.84
N HIS A 204 -40.10 18.60 34.62
CA HIS A 204 -40.27 19.79 35.44
C HIS A 204 -39.94 21.07 34.67
N TYR A 205 -40.68 22.15 34.95
CA TYR A 205 -40.36 23.49 34.48
C TYR A 205 -40.31 24.50 35.64
N ASP A 206 -39.30 25.36 35.58
CA ASP A 206 -39.21 26.58 36.39
C ASP A 206 -38.60 27.71 35.54
N GLN A 207 -38.66 28.93 36.05
CA GLN A 207 -38.18 30.12 35.33
C GLN A 207 -36.66 30.23 35.24
N GLU A 208 -35.92 29.69 36.21
CA GLU A 208 -34.45 29.75 36.28
C GLU A 208 -33.81 28.87 35.19
N THR A 209 -34.25 27.62 35.07
CA THR A 209 -33.69 26.65 34.13
C THR A 209 -34.45 26.56 32.82
N ARG A 210 -35.65 27.15 32.78
CA ARG A 210 -36.58 27.08 31.63
C ARG A 210 -36.89 25.66 31.17
N GLY A 211 -36.81 24.68 32.08
CA GLY A 211 -37.21 23.30 31.83
C GLY A 211 -36.13 22.40 31.20
N PHE A 212 -34.86 22.82 31.19
CA PHE A 212 -33.77 21.98 30.69
C PHE A 212 -32.53 22.02 31.60
N ARG A 213 -31.62 21.06 31.41
CA ARG A 213 -30.31 21.00 32.04
C ARG A 213 -29.28 20.47 31.05
N TRP A 214 -27.99 20.70 31.34
CA TRP A 214 -26.91 20.16 30.52
C TRP A 214 -27.03 18.63 30.38
N PRO A 215 -26.79 18.04 29.18
CA PRO A 215 -26.24 18.67 27.97
C PRO A 215 -27.26 19.37 27.04
N ALA A 216 -28.56 19.31 27.33
CA ALA A 216 -29.55 20.03 26.52
C ALA A 216 -29.31 21.55 26.55
N ARG A 217 -29.58 22.22 25.43
CA ARG A 217 -29.45 23.67 25.30
C ARG A 217 -30.78 24.41 25.45
N ARG A 218 -31.88 23.66 25.39
CA ARG A 218 -33.24 24.19 25.44
C ARG A 218 -34.21 23.09 25.85
N ALA A 219 -35.44 23.49 26.09
CA ALA A 219 -36.62 22.64 26.16
C ALA A 219 -37.57 23.02 25.03
N ASP A 220 -38.66 22.27 24.89
CA ASP A 220 -39.74 22.60 23.97
C ASP A 220 -40.19 24.06 24.08
N GLY A 221 -40.55 24.66 22.94
CA GLY A 221 -41.01 26.06 22.91
C GLY A 221 -42.27 26.32 23.74
N TYR A 222 -43.00 25.27 24.10
CA TYR A 222 -44.20 25.30 24.94
C TYR A 222 -43.98 24.79 26.37
N ALA A 223 -42.73 24.52 26.79
CA ALA A 223 -42.42 23.91 28.08
C ALA A 223 -43.07 24.64 29.26
N ALA A 224 -43.00 25.98 29.29
CA ALA A 224 -43.60 26.82 30.33
C ALA A 224 -45.11 26.61 30.54
N ARG A 225 -45.81 26.12 29.51
CA ARG A 225 -47.26 25.90 29.52
C ARG A 225 -47.64 24.45 29.83
N VAL A 226 -46.75 23.50 29.58
CA VAL A 226 -47.11 22.06 29.55
C VAL A 226 -46.37 21.26 30.62
N TYR A 227 -45.07 21.48 30.80
CA TYR A 227 -44.22 20.62 31.62
C TYR A 227 -44.73 20.58 33.06
N GLY A 228 -44.98 19.37 33.57
CA GLY A 228 -45.44 19.13 34.94
C GLY A 228 -46.89 19.53 35.23
N THR A 229 -47.67 20.02 34.27
CA THR A 229 -49.05 20.50 34.51
C THR A 229 -50.06 19.40 34.90
N GLN A 230 -49.73 18.14 34.65
CA GLN A 230 -50.55 16.96 34.96
C GLN A 230 -49.86 16.00 35.95
N GLY A 231 -48.74 16.39 36.56
CA GLY A 231 -47.98 15.56 37.47
C GLY A 231 -47.23 16.35 38.54
N GLN A 232 -46.32 15.69 39.25
CA GLN A 232 -45.44 16.31 40.23
C GLN A 232 -44.00 15.82 40.00
N PRO A 233 -43.39 16.15 38.84
CA PRO A 233 -42.06 15.67 38.51
C PRO A 233 -41.01 16.28 39.43
N VAL A 234 -39.97 15.49 39.76
CA VAL A 234 -38.82 15.98 40.52
C VAL A 234 -38.10 17.08 39.74
N LYS A 235 -37.54 18.06 40.45
CA LYS A 235 -36.90 19.22 39.81
C LYS A 235 -35.73 18.81 38.91
N GLU A 236 -35.08 17.69 39.16
CA GLU A 236 -33.94 17.21 38.38
C GLU A 236 -34.33 16.57 37.04
N CYS A 237 -35.57 16.08 36.91
CA CYS A 237 -36.08 15.40 35.72
C CYS A 237 -36.64 16.43 34.73
N ARG A 238 -35.81 16.78 33.75
CA ARG A 238 -36.03 17.85 32.77
C ARG A 238 -35.41 17.45 31.44
N MET A 239 -35.62 18.27 30.41
CA MET A 239 -34.94 18.06 29.13
C MET A 239 -33.42 18.04 29.34
N GLY A 240 -32.73 17.05 28.76
CA GLY A 240 -31.30 16.81 28.95
C GLY A 240 -30.91 16.06 30.22
N ALA A 241 -31.85 15.64 31.07
CA ALA A 241 -31.50 14.80 32.23
C ALA A 241 -30.91 13.45 31.79
N LEU A 242 -29.78 13.06 32.38
CA LEU A 242 -29.23 11.71 32.29
C LEU A 242 -29.98 10.80 33.27
N LEU A 243 -30.76 9.87 32.74
CA LEU A 243 -31.51 8.86 33.48
C LEU A 243 -30.73 7.55 33.50
N ALA A 244 -30.61 6.91 34.65
CA ALA A 244 -29.92 5.63 34.78
C ALA A 244 -30.58 4.74 35.83
N LEU A 245 -30.39 3.44 35.71
CA LEU A 245 -30.63 2.51 36.81
C LEU A 245 -29.43 2.59 37.76
N PRO A 246 -29.62 2.89 39.06
CA PRO A 246 -28.50 2.94 40.00
C PRO A 246 -27.91 1.53 40.20
N PRO A 247 -26.65 1.43 40.64
CA PRO A 247 -26.01 0.13 40.89
C PRO A 247 -26.69 -0.69 42.00
N THR A 248 -27.57 -0.07 42.80
CA THR A 248 -28.40 -0.73 43.81
C THR A 248 -29.57 -1.52 43.21
N VAL A 249 -29.94 -1.27 41.95
CA VAL A 249 -30.93 -2.07 41.22
C VAL A 249 -30.23 -3.24 40.56
N VAL A 250 -30.52 -4.46 41.00
CA VAL A 250 -30.02 -5.69 40.35
C VAL A 250 -30.95 -6.05 39.20
N VAL A 251 -30.46 -5.96 37.97
CA VAL A 251 -31.28 -6.11 36.74
C VAL A 251 -31.99 -7.46 36.69
N GLU A 252 -31.32 -8.52 37.13
CA GLU A 252 -31.82 -9.89 37.18
C GLU A 252 -32.96 -10.07 38.18
N GLU A 253 -33.04 -9.22 39.20
CA GLU A 253 -34.08 -9.24 40.24
C GLU A 253 -35.27 -8.34 39.91
N MET A 254 -35.21 -7.54 38.83
CA MET A 254 -36.30 -6.66 38.41
C MET A 254 -37.54 -7.41 37.91
N GLY A 255 -37.44 -8.74 37.70
CA GLY A 255 -38.53 -9.56 37.20
C GLY A 255 -38.88 -9.28 35.73
N LEU A 256 -37.89 -8.88 34.93
CA LEU A 256 -38.07 -8.60 33.49
C LEU A 256 -38.38 -9.89 32.74
N GLU A 257 -39.47 -9.89 31.97
CA GLU A 257 -40.03 -11.05 31.29
C GLU A 257 -39.37 -11.29 29.92
N THR A 258 -38.96 -10.22 29.24
CA THR A 258 -38.42 -10.25 27.88
C THR A 258 -36.91 -10.04 27.88
N GLU A 259 -36.21 -10.75 26.99
CA GLU A 259 -34.76 -10.58 26.78
C GLU A 259 -34.36 -9.17 26.30
N PRO A 260 -35.04 -8.54 25.30
CA PRO A 260 -34.69 -7.19 24.90
C PRO A 260 -34.83 -6.17 26.05
N ALA A 261 -35.72 -6.39 27.02
CA ALA A 261 -35.84 -5.50 28.16
C ALA A 261 -34.64 -5.62 29.10
N ARG A 262 -34.09 -6.83 29.27
CA ARG A 262 -32.85 -7.03 30.04
C ARG A 262 -31.66 -6.35 29.36
N MET A 263 -31.57 -6.45 28.03
CA MET A 263 -30.54 -5.76 27.25
C MET A 263 -30.59 -4.24 27.47
N LEU A 264 -31.79 -3.65 27.40
CA LEU A 264 -31.98 -2.23 27.67
C LEU A 264 -31.68 -1.87 29.13
N ALA A 265 -32.12 -2.68 30.10
CA ALA A 265 -31.86 -2.42 31.51
C ALA A 265 -30.34 -2.38 31.81
N HIS A 266 -29.54 -3.26 31.22
CA HIS A 266 -28.08 -3.17 31.31
C HIS A 266 -27.55 -1.89 30.67
N ALA A 267 -28.04 -1.49 29.48
CA ALA A 267 -27.65 -0.24 28.84
C ALA A 267 -27.97 1.00 29.72
N PHE A 268 -29.16 1.04 30.32
CA PHE A 268 -29.56 2.09 31.28
C PHE A 268 -28.69 2.10 32.53
N GLN A 269 -28.11 0.97 32.93
CA GLN A 269 -27.24 0.88 34.08
C GLN A 269 -25.78 1.25 33.75
N ASP A 270 -25.30 0.86 32.57
CA ASP A 270 -23.92 1.04 32.14
C ASP A 270 -23.65 2.43 31.56
N TYR A 271 -24.59 2.98 30.80
CA TYR A 271 -24.45 4.28 30.11
C TYR A 271 -25.59 5.27 30.42
N GLY A 272 -26.78 4.77 30.77
CA GLY A 272 -27.95 5.62 30.99
C GLY A 272 -28.61 6.10 29.69
N ALA A 273 -29.52 7.07 29.81
CA ALA A 273 -30.21 7.68 28.68
C ALA A 273 -30.49 9.17 28.91
N TYR A 274 -30.35 9.99 27.87
CA TYR A 274 -30.71 11.40 27.93
C TYR A 274 -32.18 11.62 27.52
N VAL A 275 -32.88 12.46 28.28
CA VAL A 275 -34.20 12.97 27.87
C VAL A 275 -34.03 13.96 26.73
N VAL A 276 -34.57 13.68 25.54
CA VAL A 276 -34.32 14.50 24.35
C VAL A 276 -35.54 15.20 23.75
N ASP A 277 -36.75 14.71 24.01
CA ASP A 277 -38.01 15.31 23.53
C ASP A 277 -39.24 14.96 24.40
N ASP A 278 -40.36 15.64 24.15
CA ASP A 278 -41.69 15.35 24.71
C ASP A 278 -42.44 14.34 23.82
N THR A 279 -43.05 13.32 24.43
CA THR A 279 -43.94 12.42 23.68
C THR A 279 -45.26 13.08 23.29
N ALA A 280 -45.68 14.16 23.96
CA ALA A 280 -46.95 14.90 23.82
C ALA A 280 -48.24 14.13 24.19
N TRP A 281 -48.13 12.85 24.49
CA TRP A 281 -49.20 11.98 25.01
C TRP A 281 -48.61 10.95 25.99
N ASP A 282 -49.46 10.34 26.81
CA ASP A 282 -49.04 9.59 28.00
C ASP A 282 -48.45 8.20 27.68
N VAL A 283 -47.17 8.21 27.29
CA VAL A 283 -46.33 7.07 26.88
C VAL A 283 -44.85 7.39 27.15
N TYR A 284 -43.99 6.36 27.14
CA TYR A 284 -42.53 6.50 27.05
C TYR A 284 -42.07 6.22 25.62
N ALA A 285 -40.99 6.87 25.17
CA ALA A 285 -40.36 6.49 23.90
C ALA A 285 -38.86 6.27 24.04
N LEU A 286 -38.37 5.28 23.29
CA LEU A 286 -36.95 5.15 22.94
C LEU A 286 -36.77 5.77 21.56
N VAL A 287 -35.63 6.43 21.37
CA VAL A 287 -35.28 6.93 20.03
C VAL A 287 -34.51 5.86 19.28
N THR A 288 -34.98 5.50 18.08
CA THR A 288 -34.50 4.36 17.30
C THR A 288 -34.16 4.73 15.87
N GLU A 289 -33.28 3.97 15.23
CA GLU A 289 -32.86 4.20 13.84
C GLU A 289 -33.91 3.74 12.83
N TRP A 290 -34.11 4.59 11.82
CA TRP A 290 -34.65 4.23 10.52
C TRP A 290 -33.74 4.79 9.41
N GLY A 291 -33.07 3.92 8.67
CA GLY A 291 -32.16 4.32 7.60
C GLY A 291 -32.25 3.42 6.37
N PRO A 292 -31.43 3.68 5.34
CA PRO A 292 -31.33 2.81 4.16
C PRO A 292 -30.92 1.37 4.50
N ALA A 293 -30.21 1.17 5.62
CA ALA A 293 -29.78 -0.15 6.09
C ALA A 293 -30.89 -0.95 6.80
N GLY A 294 -32.02 -0.32 7.13
CA GLY A 294 -33.13 -0.95 7.82
C GLY A 294 -33.78 -0.05 8.87
N ARG A 295 -34.72 -0.61 9.62
CA ARG A 295 -35.52 0.07 10.63
C ARG A 295 -35.58 -0.79 11.89
N VAL A 296 -35.19 -0.25 13.04
CA VAL A 296 -35.13 -1.00 14.31
C VAL A 296 -36.48 -1.59 14.67
N ARG A 297 -37.56 -0.84 14.44
CA ARG A 297 -38.93 -1.31 14.68
C ARG A 297 -39.25 -2.61 13.90
N ASP A 298 -38.93 -2.63 12.62
CA ASP A 298 -39.21 -3.77 11.73
C ASP A 298 -38.32 -4.96 12.09
N GLU A 299 -37.04 -4.69 12.37
CA GLU A 299 -36.10 -5.69 12.84
C GLU A 299 -36.55 -6.33 14.16
N PHE A 300 -36.95 -5.50 15.13
CA PHE A 300 -37.40 -5.94 16.43
C PHE A 300 -38.58 -6.89 16.31
N GLN A 301 -39.61 -6.51 15.54
CA GLN A 301 -40.79 -7.35 15.33
C GLN A 301 -40.43 -8.67 14.64
N ARG A 302 -39.58 -8.61 13.61
CA ARG A 302 -39.11 -9.80 12.89
C ARG A 302 -38.32 -10.75 13.80
N VAL A 303 -37.49 -10.23 14.69
CA VAL A 303 -36.57 -11.01 15.53
C VAL A 303 -37.26 -11.58 16.76
N TRP A 304 -38.09 -10.78 17.43
CA TRP A 304 -38.70 -11.16 18.71
C TRP A 304 -40.14 -11.67 18.58
N GLY A 305 -40.77 -11.49 17.42
CA GLY A 305 -42.13 -11.95 17.15
C GLY A 305 -43.24 -11.10 17.80
N PHE A 306 -42.91 -9.94 18.36
CA PHE A 306 -43.86 -8.97 18.89
C PHE A 306 -43.40 -7.52 18.61
N GLU A 307 -44.34 -6.58 18.59
CA GLU A 307 -44.06 -5.18 18.25
C GLU A 307 -43.37 -4.42 19.38
N ILE A 308 -42.41 -3.55 19.03
CA ILE A 308 -41.74 -2.65 20.00
C ILE A 308 -42.68 -1.55 20.52
N ASN A 309 -43.71 -1.19 19.74
CA ASN A 309 -44.70 -0.15 20.01
C ASN A 309 -46.13 -0.71 20.14
N PRO A 310 -46.38 -1.69 21.03
CA PRO A 310 -47.64 -2.42 21.07
C PRO A 310 -48.82 -1.50 21.40
N LEU A 311 -49.95 -1.69 20.70
CA LEU A 311 -51.18 -0.94 20.96
C LEU A 311 -51.76 -1.23 22.36
N GLY A 312 -51.68 -2.48 22.81
CA GLY A 312 -52.15 -2.93 24.12
C GLY A 312 -51.08 -2.82 25.20
N ARG A 313 -51.49 -2.57 26.44
CA ARG A 313 -50.60 -2.53 27.62
C ARG A 313 -50.43 -3.87 28.32
N ASP A 314 -51.32 -4.83 28.06
CA ASP A 314 -51.27 -6.14 28.69
C ASP A 314 -50.37 -7.11 27.90
N ASN A 315 -49.08 -6.83 27.90
CA ASN A 315 -48.07 -7.72 27.33
C ASN A 315 -46.76 -7.65 28.13
N PRO A 316 -45.90 -8.68 28.06
CA PRO A 316 -44.65 -8.73 28.79
C PRO A 316 -43.74 -7.51 28.56
N TRP A 317 -43.60 -7.07 27.31
CA TRP A 317 -42.77 -5.93 26.93
C TRP A 317 -43.22 -4.62 27.59
N ALA A 318 -44.52 -4.34 27.58
CA ALA A 318 -45.09 -3.16 28.23
C ALA A 318 -44.88 -3.17 29.75
N ARG A 319 -45.03 -4.33 30.40
CA ARG A 319 -44.77 -4.47 31.85
C ARG A 319 -43.30 -4.27 32.19
N ASP A 320 -42.40 -4.77 31.34
CA ASP A 320 -40.98 -4.58 31.50
C ASP A 320 -40.56 -3.11 31.33
N MET A 321 -41.11 -2.41 30.34
CA MET A 321 -40.85 -0.98 30.18
C MET A 321 -41.38 -0.17 31.37
N ASP A 322 -42.55 -0.50 31.93
CA ASP A 322 -43.01 0.11 33.18
C ASP A 322 -41.98 -0.11 34.31
N ARG A 323 -41.48 -1.35 34.49
CA ARG A 323 -40.48 -1.67 35.52
C ARG A 323 -39.19 -0.88 35.34
N ILE A 324 -38.69 -0.75 34.11
CA ILE A 324 -37.47 0.02 33.83
C ILE A 324 -37.72 1.51 34.08
N PHE A 325 -38.66 2.13 33.37
CA PHE A 325 -38.85 3.58 33.39
C PHE A 325 -39.24 4.10 34.78
N THR A 326 -40.06 3.36 35.54
CA THR A 326 -40.45 3.80 36.89
C THR A 326 -39.34 3.65 37.94
N ASN A 327 -38.25 2.91 37.66
CA ASN A 327 -37.09 2.77 38.54
C ASN A 327 -35.87 3.61 38.09
N LEU A 328 -36.00 4.41 37.03
CA LEU A 328 -34.92 5.30 36.59
C LEU A 328 -34.69 6.42 37.60
N HIS A 329 -33.42 6.79 37.75
CA HIS A 329 -32.96 7.90 38.56
C HIS A 329 -32.25 8.92 37.70
N VAL A 330 -32.38 10.20 38.03
CA VAL A 330 -31.56 11.26 37.44
C VAL A 330 -30.18 11.22 38.08
N VAL A 331 -29.13 11.20 37.25
CA VAL A 331 -27.74 11.38 37.68
C VAL A 331 -27.51 12.87 37.93
N VAL A 332 -27.60 13.31 39.19
CA VAL A 332 -27.74 14.73 39.50
C VAL A 332 -26.44 15.52 39.39
N ASN A 333 -25.29 14.86 39.54
CA ASN A 333 -23.96 15.43 39.40
C ASN A 333 -23.36 15.28 37.98
N ASN A 334 -24.19 14.93 36.98
CA ASN A 334 -23.85 15.01 35.56
C ASN A 334 -23.55 16.47 35.16
N SER A 335 -22.32 16.74 34.68
CA SER A 335 -21.82 18.05 34.23
C SER A 335 -20.80 17.90 33.10
N PRO A 336 -20.38 18.99 32.41
CA PRO A 336 -19.35 18.93 31.38
C PRO A 336 -18.04 18.26 31.83
N GLU A 337 -17.67 18.39 33.10
CA GLU A 337 -16.46 17.82 33.70
C GLU A 337 -16.70 16.43 34.32
N ARG A 338 -17.97 16.06 34.52
CA ARG A 338 -18.42 14.81 35.14
C ARG A 338 -19.56 14.21 34.34
N ILE A 339 -19.28 13.88 33.09
CA ILE A 339 -20.29 13.45 32.11
C ILE A 339 -21.09 12.23 32.63
N GLY A 340 -20.42 11.19 33.12
CA GLY A 340 -21.10 10.02 33.71
C GLY A 340 -21.46 10.15 35.20
N GLY A 341 -21.29 11.33 35.81
CA GLY A 341 -21.37 11.51 37.27
C GLY A 341 -20.03 11.40 38.02
N GLY A 342 -18.91 11.24 37.30
CA GLY A 342 -17.56 11.25 37.86
C GLY A 342 -17.08 9.91 38.46
N GLY A 343 -15.84 9.88 38.93
CA GLY A 343 -15.22 8.64 39.42
C GLY A 343 -14.78 7.70 38.30
N ARG A 344 -14.71 6.40 38.58
CA ARG A 344 -14.29 5.38 37.61
C ARG A 344 -15.49 4.95 36.75
N PRO A 345 -15.37 4.89 35.41
CA PRO A 345 -16.40 4.34 34.55
C PRO A 345 -16.80 2.92 34.94
N LYS A 346 -18.11 2.61 34.95
CA LYS A 346 -18.65 1.29 35.29
C LYS A 346 -18.25 0.22 34.27
N VAL A 347 -18.18 0.59 33.00
CA VAL A 347 -17.61 -0.20 31.92
C VAL A 347 -16.44 0.56 31.27
N PRO A 348 -15.53 -0.09 30.54
CA PRO A 348 -14.45 0.60 29.85
C PRO A 348 -14.96 1.70 28.91
N LEU A 349 -14.17 2.78 28.77
CA LEU A 349 -14.41 3.79 27.74
C LEU A 349 -14.38 3.14 26.35
N ALA A 350 -15.10 3.74 25.41
CA ALA A 350 -14.99 3.34 24.01
C ALA A 350 -13.53 3.50 23.53
N GLU A 351 -13.07 2.60 22.68
CA GLU A 351 -11.74 2.74 22.05
C GLU A 351 -11.69 4.08 21.27
N PRO A 352 -10.57 4.83 21.31
CA PRO A 352 -10.45 6.06 20.53
C PRO A 352 -10.72 5.82 19.04
N LEU A 353 -11.35 6.78 18.37
CA LEU A 353 -11.40 6.75 16.90
C LEU A 353 -10.03 7.17 16.36
N ASP A 354 -9.55 6.46 15.34
CA ASP A 354 -8.34 6.85 14.62
C ASP A 354 -8.51 8.24 14.00
N ALA A 355 -7.44 9.05 13.99
CA ALA A 355 -7.48 10.36 13.38
C ALA A 355 -7.77 10.24 11.87
N PRO A 356 -8.54 11.17 11.28
CA PRO A 356 -8.86 11.16 9.86
C PRO A 356 -7.58 11.18 9.03
N VAL A 357 -7.49 10.19 8.13
CA VAL A 357 -6.33 9.97 7.26
C VAL A 357 -6.57 10.67 5.92
N ARG A 358 -5.72 11.63 5.59
CA ARG A 358 -5.70 12.25 4.27
C ARG A 358 -5.06 11.29 3.26
N ARG A 359 -5.74 11.05 2.15
CA ARG A 359 -5.21 10.27 1.01
C ARG A 359 -4.80 11.21 -0.11
N ILE A 360 -3.54 11.12 -0.52
CA ILE A 360 -2.94 12.01 -1.53
C ILE A 360 -2.51 11.16 -2.72
N ASP A 361 -3.15 11.39 -3.86
CA ASP A 361 -2.86 10.71 -5.12
C ASP A 361 -1.69 11.41 -5.83
N LEU A 362 -0.62 10.66 -6.09
CA LEU A 362 0.58 11.14 -6.79
C LEU A 362 0.63 10.69 -8.26
N ARG A 363 -0.35 9.91 -8.74
CA ARG A 363 -0.43 9.53 -10.17
C ARG A 363 -0.43 10.73 -11.12
N PRO A 364 -1.10 11.86 -10.82
CA PRO A 364 -1.03 13.06 -11.66
C PRO A 364 0.37 13.69 -11.74
N GLN A 365 1.27 13.34 -10.82
CA GLN A 365 2.65 13.85 -10.75
C GLN A 365 3.65 12.89 -11.38
N TRP A 366 3.20 11.78 -11.98
CA TRP A 366 4.10 10.83 -12.60
C TRP A 366 4.78 11.42 -13.83
N ASN A 367 6.08 11.17 -13.95
CA ASN A 367 6.87 11.51 -15.12
C ASN A 367 7.77 10.34 -15.48
N ASP A 368 7.40 9.63 -16.54
CA ASP A 368 8.06 8.42 -17.00
C ASP A 368 9.11 8.67 -18.10
N ARG A 369 9.30 9.94 -18.48
CA ARG A 369 10.21 10.36 -19.57
C ARG A 369 11.57 10.86 -19.09
N ILE A 370 11.76 11.02 -17.78
CA ILE A 370 13.04 11.44 -17.19
C ILE A 370 13.97 10.25 -17.04
N ALA A 371 15.26 10.44 -17.31
CA ALA A 371 16.27 9.42 -17.05
C ALA A 371 16.44 9.23 -15.54
N LEU A 372 16.17 8.02 -15.05
CA LEU A 372 16.36 7.65 -13.65
C LEU A 372 17.65 6.83 -13.51
N GLU A 373 18.74 7.54 -13.26
CA GLU A 373 20.09 7.00 -13.05
C GLU A 373 20.23 6.38 -11.65
N ASN A 374 19.39 5.39 -11.38
CA ASN A 374 19.27 4.71 -10.11
C ASN A 374 20.35 3.63 -9.92
N PRO A 375 20.78 3.34 -8.67
CA PRO A 375 21.88 2.40 -8.38
C PRO A 375 21.54 0.95 -8.71
N HIS A 376 22.59 0.14 -8.89
CA HIS A 376 22.48 -1.33 -9.09
C HIS A 376 21.73 -1.77 -10.35
N LYS A 377 21.62 -0.89 -11.35
CA LYS A 377 21.04 -1.15 -12.68
C LYS A 377 21.63 -0.17 -13.68
N GLY A 378 21.52 -0.48 -14.96
CA GLY A 378 21.81 0.47 -16.03
C GLY A 378 22.60 -0.10 -17.18
N TRP A 379 23.19 0.80 -17.95
CA TRP A 379 23.96 0.49 -19.14
C TRP A 379 25.38 0.06 -18.79
N TYR A 380 25.92 -0.85 -19.60
CA TYR A 380 27.35 -1.12 -19.61
C TYR A 380 27.94 -0.97 -21.01
N HIS A 381 29.24 -0.69 -21.04
CA HIS A 381 30.01 -0.50 -22.27
C HIS A 381 31.22 -1.42 -22.32
N HIS A 382 31.48 -2.04 -23.47
CA HIS A 382 32.68 -2.85 -23.70
C HIS A 382 33.90 -1.92 -23.82
N TYR A 383 34.85 -1.97 -22.89
CA TYR A 383 36.00 -1.04 -22.89
C TYR A 383 37.15 -1.53 -22.00
N PRO A 384 38.21 -2.17 -22.50
CA PRO A 384 38.41 -2.66 -23.86
C PRO A 384 37.85 -4.09 -24.00
N ASP A 385 37.64 -4.50 -25.24
CA ASP A 385 37.13 -5.83 -25.60
C ASP A 385 37.95 -6.44 -26.74
N ASN A 386 38.23 -7.75 -26.66
CA ASN A 386 39.17 -8.53 -27.47
C ASN A 386 40.62 -8.06 -27.32
N HIS A 387 40.89 -6.82 -27.71
CA HIS A 387 42.20 -6.21 -27.78
C HIS A 387 42.27 -4.99 -26.86
N VAL A 388 43.44 -4.76 -26.27
CA VAL A 388 43.71 -3.59 -25.41
C VAL A 388 43.54 -2.23 -26.12
N ASN A 389 43.40 -2.21 -27.45
CA ASN A 389 43.23 -1.02 -28.27
C ASN A 389 41.92 -1.00 -29.08
N LYS A 390 40.95 -1.88 -28.76
CA LYS A 390 39.63 -1.90 -29.38
C LYS A 390 38.56 -1.39 -28.42
N TYR A 391 37.47 -0.91 -29.02
CA TYR A 391 36.36 -0.27 -28.31
C TYR A 391 36.82 0.87 -27.43
N LEU A 392 37.81 1.63 -27.92
CA LEU A 392 38.21 2.87 -27.28
C LEU A 392 37.16 3.95 -27.59
N ILE A 393 36.88 4.81 -26.63
CA ILE A 393 35.98 5.95 -26.77
C ILE A 393 36.74 7.16 -27.31
N GLY A 394 36.04 8.02 -28.05
CA GLY A 394 36.62 9.23 -28.61
C GLY A 394 36.95 10.28 -27.53
N GLN A 395 36.03 10.49 -26.58
CA GLN A 395 36.21 11.41 -25.46
C GLN A 395 35.52 10.89 -24.20
N ASP A 396 35.97 11.36 -23.03
CA ASP A 396 35.42 10.87 -21.75
C ASP A 396 33.93 11.18 -21.58
N ALA A 397 33.47 12.32 -22.10
CA ALA A 397 32.07 12.72 -22.09
C ALA A 397 31.14 11.72 -22.80
N ASP A 398 31.64 10.89 -23.74
CA ASP A 398 30.81 9.86 -24.39
C ASP A 398 30.29 8.81 -23.42
N LEU A 399 30.94 8.64 -22.25
CA LEU A 399 30.49 7.77 -21.17
C LEU A 399 29.94 8.57 -19.98
N LEU A 400 30.55 9.70 -19.62
CA LEU A 400 30.14 10.49 -18.45
C LEU A 400 28.81 11.24 -18.63
N GLU A 401 28.44 11.56 -19.88
CA GLU A 401 27.16 12.20 -20.20
C GLU A 401 26.13 11.20 -20.76
N PHE A 402 26.51 9.92 -20.87
CA PHE A 402 25.60 8.86 -21.31
C PHE A 402 24.59 8.54 -20.20
N PRO A 403 23.27 8.67 -20.44
CA PRO A 403 22.27 8.46 -19.40
C PRO A 403 22.35 7.06 -18.79
N GLY A 404 22.74 6.98 -17.51
CA GLY A 404 22.74 5.76 -16.73
C GLY A 404 23.79 4.72 -17.15
N MET A 405 24.97 5.17 -17.59
CA MET A 405 26.17 4.33 -17.67
C MET A 405 26.56 3.86 -16.25
N ASP A 406 26.40 2.58 -15.95
CA ASP A 406 26.72 2.01 -14.64
C ASP A 406 28.15 1.48 -14.58
N HIS A 407 28.62 0.77 -15.60
CA HIS A 407 29.93 0.13 -15.56
C HIS A 407 30.55 -0.16 -16.93
N LEU A 408 31.85 -0.45 -16.91
CA LEU A 408 32.58 -0.94 -18.08
C LEU A 408 32.79 -2.45 -18.00
N TYR A 409 32.61 -3.13 -19.12
CA TYR A 409 32.87 -4.55 -19.26
C TYR A 409 34.24 -4.73 -19.94
N LEU A 410 35.24 -5.14 -19.16
CA LEU A 410 36.59 -5.41 -19.66
C LEU A 410 36.66 -6.88 -20.09
N ARG A 411 36.86 -7.12 -21.39
CA ARG A 411 37.04 -8.47 -21.94
C ARG A 411 38.38 -8.62 -22.63
N LEU A 412 39.31 -9.33 -21.99
CA LEU A 412 40.68 -9.48 -22.49
C LEU A 412 41.18 -10.91 -22.33
N ALA A 413 42.10 -11.31 -23.22
CA ALA A 413 42.83 -12.56 -23.10
C ALA A 413 43.70 -12.59 -21.84
N TRP A 414 43.80 -13.77 -21.20
CA TRP A 414 44.69 -14.02 -20.05
C TRP A 414 46.14 -13.62 -20.35
N ALA A 415 46.62 -13.85 -21.57
CA ALA A 415 47.97 -13.50 -22.00
C ALA A 415 48.36 -12.02 -21.87
N TYR A 416 47.39 -11.09 -21.89
CA TYR A 416 47.67 -9.69 -21.60
C TYR A 416 47.99 -9.43 -20.13
N LEU A 417 47.44 -10.24 -19.22
CA LEU A 417 47.55 -10.04 -17.78
C LEU A 417 48.69 -10.85 -17.16
N GLU A 418 49.07 -11.98 -17.77
CA GLU A 418 50.18 -12.81 -17.31
C GLU A 418 51.05 -13.27 -18.50
N PRO A 419 51.80 -12.33 -19.12
CA PRO A 419 52.60 -12.63 -20.31
C PRO A 419 53.71 -13.66 -20.05
N GLN A 420 54.18 -13.78 -18.80
CA GLN A 420 55.13 -14.80 -18.35
C GLN A 420 54.66 -15.38 -17.02
N LYS A 421 54.95 -16.67 -16.77
CA LYS A 421 54.55 -17.38 -15.54
C LYS A 421 54.88 -16.57 -14.28
N GLY A 422 53.86 -16.19 -13.52
CA GLY A 422 53.98 -15.44 -12.27
C GLY A 422 54.41 -13.98 -12.41
N ARG A 423 54.52 -13.45 -13.63
CA ARG A 423 54.83 -12.04 -13.92
C ARG A 423 53.61 -11.40 -14.56
N PHE A 424 52.86 -10.66 -13.75
CA PHE A 424 51.60 -10.05 -14.15
C PHE A 424 51.80 -8.62 -14.66
N ASP A 425 51.04 -8.24 -15.69
CA ASP A 425 50.96 -6.87 -16.20
C ASP A 425 49.58 -6.27 -15.88
N TRP A 426 49.36 -5.95 -14.60
CA TRP A 426 48.08 -5.42 -14.12
C TRP A 426 47.77 -4.02 -14.64
N GLU A 427 48.78 -3.23 -15.01
CA GLU A 427 48.64 -1.86 -15.51
C GLU A 427 47.79 -1.79 -16.79
N VAL A 428 47.69 -2.89 -17.55
CA VAL A 428 46.80 -3.00 -18.72
C VAL A 428 45.36 -2.65 -18.37
N ILE A 429 44.87 -3.12 -17.21
CA ILE A 429 43.49 -2.88 -16.76
C ILE A 429 43.42 -1.87 -15.61
N ASP A 430 44.42 -1.80 -14.73
CA ASP A 430 44.37 -0.92 -13.55
C ASP A 430 44.33 0.56 -13.91
N ARG A 431 45.01 0.98 -14.98
CA ARG A 431 44.91 2.37 -15.45
C ARG A 431 43.49 2.75 -15.87
N ILE A 432 42.75 1.79 -16.43
CA ILE A 432 41.37 1.96 -16.89
C ILE A 432 40.46 1.97 -15.67
N ILE A 433 40.63 1.00 -14.78
CA ILE A 433 39.90 0.90 -13.51
C ILE A 433 40.06 2.19 -12.70
N HIS A 434 41.30 2.63 -12.43
CA HIS A 434 41.56 3.83 -11.64
C HIS A 434 40.89 5.08 -12.22
N LYS A 435 40.94 5.26 -13.54
CA LYS A 435 40.28 6.39 -14.21
C LYS A 435 38.78 6.35 -14.01
N TRP A 436 38.13 5.24 -14.38
CA TRP A 436 36.67 5.20 -14.49
C TRP A 436 35.97 4.98 -13.15
N VAL A 437 36.58 4.23 -12.23
CA VAL A 437 36.11 4.14 -10.85
C VAL A 437 36.22 5.50 -10.15
N GLY A 438 37.24 6.30 -10.48
CA GLY A 438 37.35 7.69 -10.01
C GLY A 438 36.20 8.60 -10.47
N HIS A 439 35.54 8.24 -11.57
CA HIS A 439 34.32 8.88 -12.05
C HIS A 439 33.02 8.21 -11.58
N GLY A 440 33.11 7.19 -10.72
CA GLY A 440 31.95 6.49 -10.16
C GLY A 440 31.41 5.34 -10.99
N LEU A 441 32.08 4.96 -12.10
CA LEU A 441 31.69 3.80 -12.90
C LEU A 441 32.19 2.50 -12.23
N GLY A 442 31.35 1.46 -12.27
CA GLY A 442 31.76 0.11 -11.91
C GLY A 442 32.58 -0.58 -13.01
N ILE A 443 33.03 -1.79 -12.72
CA ILE A 443 33.75 -2.65 -13.66
C ILE A 443 33.20 -4.08 -13.59
N ALA A 444 33.02 -4.70 -14.75
CA ALA A 444 32.81 -6.13 -14.89
C ALA A 444 33.93 -6.74 -15.74
N PHE A 445 34.25 -8.00 -15.50
CA PHE A 445 35.38 -8.67 -16.15
C PHE A 445 34.95 -9.93 -16.89
N ARG A 446 35.56 -10.18 -18.06
CA ARG A 446 35.70 -11.52 -18.65
C ARG A 446 37.15 -11.72 -19.08
N ILE A 447 37.79 -12.75 -18.55
CA ILE A 447 39.15 -13.12 -18.97
C ILE A 447 39.07 -14.34 -19.88
N SER A 448 39.33 -14.16 -21.18
CA SER A 448 39.25 -15.21 -22.17
C SER A 448 40.51 -16.08 -22.18
N CYS A 449 40.33 -17.39 -22.30
CA CYS A 449 41.44 -18.35 -22.51
C CYS A 449 41.60 -18.75 -23.97
N LYS A 450 40.70 -18.30 -24.84
CA LYS A 450 40.68 -18.61 -26.27
C LYS A 450 40.15 -17.41 -27.05
N GLU A 451 40.96 -16.95 -28.00
CA GLU A 451 40.62 -15.91 -28.98
C GLU A 451 40.78 -16.48 -30.41
N THR A 452 40.26 -15.76 -31.39
CA THR A 452 40.20 -16.19 -32.80
C THR A 452 41.10 -15.38 -33.73
N SER A 453 41.62 -14.24 -33.26
CA SER A 453 42.58 -13.41 -34.00
C SER A 453 44.01 -13.93 -33.84
N THR A 454 44.86 -13.63 -34.81
CA THR A 454 46.31 -13.94 -34.79
C THR A 454 47.16 -12.71 -35.13
N ASP A 455 46.55 -11.52 -35.08
CA ASP A 455 47.22 -10.25 -35.36
C ASP A 455 48.26 -9.86 -34.28
N ARG A 456 48.21 -10.52 -33.12
CA ARG A 456 49.14 -10.37 -32.00
C ARG A 456 49.36 -11.70 -31.29
N ILE A 457 50.49 -11.83 -30.60
CA ILE A 457 50.85 -13.07 -29.91
C ILE A 457 49.87 -13.38 -28.77
N GLU A 458 49.36 -12.38 -28.06
CA GLU A 458 48.40 -12.56 -26.96
C GLU A 458 47.00 -12.95 -27.45
N GLN A 459 46.71 -12.76 -28.75
CA GLN A 459 45.46 -13.21 -29.37
C GLN A 459 45.61 -14.63 -29.91
N GLN A 460 46.73 -14.87 -30.60
CA GLN A 460 47.10 -16.19 -31.07
C GLN A 460 47.18 -17.18 -29.90
N PHE A 461 47.73 -16.74 -28.76
CA PHE A 461 47.83 -17.49 -27.51
C PHE A 461 47.07 -16.73 -26.42
N ALA A 462 45.73 -16.73 -26.48
CA ALA A 462 44.89 -16.09 -25.46
C ALA A 462 45.13 -16.67 -24.06
N THR A 463 45.26 -17.99 -23.99
CA THR A 463 46.00 -18.63 -22.91
C THR A 463 47.49 -18.41 -23.16
N PRO A 464 48.25 -17.81 -22.21
CA PRO A 464 49.64 -17.45 -22.44
C PRO A 464 50.46 -18.61 -22.98
N LYS A 465 51.33 -18.33 -23.96
CA LYS A 465 52.17 -19.36 -24.62
C LYS A 465 52.96 -20.22 -23.62
N TRP A 466 53.40 -19.63 -22.50
CA TRP A 466 54.16 -20.35 -21.47
C TRP A 466 53.35 -21.51 -20.83
N VAL A 467 52.02 -21.48 -20.88
CA VAL A 467 51.15 -22.57 -20.39
C VAL A 467 51.23 -23.77 -21.34
N MET A 468 51.20 -23.53 -22.65
CA MET A 468 51.48 -24.56 -23.66
C MET A 468 52.89 -25.12 -23.49
N ASP A 469 53.90 -24.25 -23.33
CA ASP A 469 55.30 -24.65 -23.14
C ASP A 469 55.52 -25.43 -21.83
N ALA A 470 54.66 -25.22 -20.82
CA ALA A 470 54.65 -25.97 -19.56
C ALA A 470 54.00 -27.37 -19.69
N GLY A 471 53.52 -27.74 -20.88
CA GLY A 471 52.99 -29.06 -21.19
C GLY A 471 51.47 -29.16 -21.26
N ALA A 472 50.74 -28.02 -21.22
CA ALA A 472 49.29 -28.05 -21.45
C ALA A 472 48.96 -28.51 -22.87
N LYS A 473 48.03 -29.46 -22.97
CA LYS A 473 47.58 -29.97 -24.27
C LYS A 473 46.72 -28.94 -25.00
N GLY A 474 46.79 -28.92 -26.32
CA GLY A 474 46.00 -28.03 -27.18
C GLY A 474 46.31 -28.25 -28.65
N GLY A 475 45.68 -27.44 -29.51
CA GLY A 475 45.90 -27.45 -30.95
C GLY A 475 45.59 -26.08 -31.58
N PHE A 476 45.84 -25.93 -32.87
CA PHE A 476 45.58 -24.69 -33.59
C PHE A 476 44.38 -24.88 -34.53
N TYR A 477 43.35 -24.05 -34.36
CA TYR A 477 42.09 -24.23 -35.07
C TYR A 477 41.52 -22.93 -35.61
N ARG A 478 40.85 -23.03 -36.76
CA ARG A 478 40.05 -21.95 -37.35
C ARG A 478 38.82 -22.53 -38.05
N SER A 479 37.64 -22.08 -37.63
CA SER A 479 36.34 -22.40 -38.22
C SER A 479 36.09 -23.91 -38.38
N GLY A 480 36.46 -24.71 -37.37
CA GLY A 480 36.32 -26.16 -37.36
C GLY A 480 37.41 -26.94 -38.11
N GLN A 481 38.45 -26.27 -38.59
CA GLN A 481 39.60 -26.89 -39.25
C GLN A 481 40.84 -26.78 -38.39
N GLU A 482 41.64 -27.86 -38.34
CA GLU A 482 43.01 -27.80 -37.81
C GLU A 482 43.89 -27.01 -38.78
N VAL A 483 44.70 -26.10 -38.24
CA VAL A 483 45.58 -25.22 -39.01
C VAL A 483 47.00 -25.29 -38.44
N GLY A 484 47.96 -24.71 -39.17
CA GLY A 484 49.34 -24.62 -38.71
C GLY A 484 49.52 -23.74 -37.48
N PRO A 485 50.76 -23.67 -36.93
CA PRO A 485 51.06 -22.93 -35.70
C PRO A 485 50.79 -21.43 -35.78
N ASP A 486 50.68 -20.86 -36.99
CA ASP A 486 50.28 -19.46 -37.22
C ASP A 486 48.80 -19.20 -36.93
N GLY A 487 48.01 -20.25 -36.68
CA GLY A 487 46.61 -20.16 -36.31
C GLY A 487 46.39 -19.80 -34.84
N PRO A 488 45.13 -19.56 -34.44
CA PRO A 488 44.77 -19.36 -33.04
C PRO A 488 44.91 -20.66 -32.23
N TRP A 489 45.67 -20.64 -31.14
CA TRP A 489 45.83 -21.79 -30.24
C TRP A 489 44.57 -22.00 -29.40
N GLU A 490 44.23 -23.25 -29.13
CA GLU A 490 43.11 -23.69 -28.30
C GLU A 490 43.60 -24.73 -27.28
N PRO A 491 43.54 -24.44 -25.98
CA PRO A 491 43.86 -25.44 -24.96
C PRO A 491 42.79 -26.53 -24.94
N VAL A 492 43.19 -27.74 -24.56
CA VAL A 492 42.24 -28.73 -24.06
C VAL A 492 41.79 -28.25 -22.69
N PHE A 493 40.56 -27.75 -22.59
CA PHE A 493 40.08 -26.99 -21.43
C PHE A 493 39.99 -27.79 -20.12
N ASP A 494 39.93 -29.13 -20.19
CA ASP A 494 39.94 -30.03 -19.03
C ASP A 494 41.30 -30.70 -18.77
N ASP A 495 42.36 -30.27 -19.47
CA ASP A 495 43.72 -30.73 -19.25
C ASP A 495 44.22 -30.32 -17.85
N PRO A 496 44.78 -31.25 -17.05
CA PRO A 496 45.22 -30.96 -15.70
C PRO A 496 46.31 -29.86 -15.62
N VAL A 497 47.20 -29.76 -16.60
CA VAL A 497 48.25 -28.73 -16.59
C VAL A 497 47.62 -27.37 -16.87
N PHE A 498 46.73 -27.27 -17.86
CA PHE A 498 45.98 -26.05 -18.12
C PHE A 498 45.20 -25.58 -16.88
N LEU A 499 44.42 -26.47 -16.25
CA LEU A 499 43.61 -26.14 -15.08
C LEU A 499 44.45 -25.70 -13.88
N GLU A 500 45.59 -26.33 -13.62
CA GLU A 500 46.51 -25.92 -12.56
C GLU A 500 47.05 -24.50 -12.80
N LYS A 501 47.37 -24.15 -14.06
CA LYS A 501 47.88 -22.81 -14.39
C LYS A 501 46.78 -21.76 -14.34
N LEU A 502 45.60 -22.07 -14.86
CA LEU A 502 44.41 -21.22 -14.76
C LEU A 502 44.06 -20.95 -13.30
N GLU A 503 44.11 -21.97 -12.44
CA GLU A 503 43.88 -21.84 -11.01
C GLU A 503 44.85 -20.84 -10.36
N ASN A 504 46.14 -20.91 -10.71
CA ASN A 504 47.14 -19.96 -10.18
C ASN A 504 46.87 -18.53 -10.63
N PHE A 505 46.46 -18.33 -11.88
CA PHE A 505 46.04 -17.03 -12.39
C PHE A 505 44.80 -16.51 -11.64
N LEU A 506 43.73 -17.31 -11.56
CA LEU A 506 42.49 -16.91 -10.88
C LEU A 506 42.71 -16.59 -9.40
N ARG A 507 43.62 -17.31 -8.73
CA ARG A 507 44.05 -16.98 -7.35
C ARG A 507 44.68 -15.59 -7.26
N ALA A 508 45.59 -15.26 -8.18
CA ALA A 508 46.24 -13.94 -8.21
C ALA A 508 45.26 -12.83 -8.59
N PHE A 509 44.38 -13.10 -9.56
CA PHE A 509 43.33 -12.17 -10.01
C PHE A 509 42.34 -11.87 -8.86
N ALA A 510 41.87 -12.90 -8.16
CA ALA A 510 40.98 -12.75 -7.01
C ALA A 510 41.62 -12.00 -5.84
N ALA A 511 42.89 -12.28 -5.53
CA ALA A 511 43.61 -11.56 -4.48
C ALA A 511 43.64 -10.04 -4.74
N ARG A 512 43.53 -9.62 -6.01
CA ARG A 512 43.49 -8.22 -6.41
C ARG A 512 42.08 -7.63 -6.45
N TYR A 513 41.09 -8.37 -6.95
CA TYR A 513 39.79 -7.80 -7.36
C TYR A 513 38.54 -8.38 -6.66
N ASP A 514 38.60 -9.52 -5.98
CA ASP A 514 37.41 -10.10 -5.32
C ASP A 514 36.85 -9.17 -4.23
N GLY A 515 35.53 -8.95 -4.25
CA GLY A 515 34.80 -8.14 -3.27
C GLY A 515 35.12 -6.66 -3.28
N LYS A 516 35.77 -6.13 -4.32
CA LYS A 516 35.92 -4.68 -4.48
C LYS A 516 34.55 -4.04 -4.75
N PRO A 517 34.21 -2.91 -4.10
CA PRO A 517 32.86 -2.32 -4.19
C PRO A 517 32.50 -1.84 -5.60
N TRP A 518 33.50 -1.52 -6.41
CA TRP A 518 33.33 -1.12 -7.81
C TRP A 518 33.21 -2.31 -8.78
N VAL A 519 33.44 -3.55 -8.34
CA VAL A 519 33.27 -4.74 -9.20
C VAL A 519 31.80 -5.14 -9.22
N ARG A 520 31.16 -5.08 -10.40
CA ARG A 520 29.76 -5.46 -10.60
C ARG A 520 29.59 -6.97 -10.67
N TYR A 521 30.38 -7.61 -11.52
CA TYR A 521 30.38 -9.07 -11.67
C TYR A 521 31.65 -9.58 -12.39
N LEU A 522 31.89 -10.88 -12.25
CA LEU A 522 32.89 -11.64 -13.00
C LEU A 522 32.18 -12.64 -13.91
N ASP A 523 32.40 -12.53 -15.22
CA ASP A 523 31.90 -13.46 -16.23
C ASP A 523 32.92 -14.58 -16.48
N VAL A 524 32.46 -15.83 -16.46
CA VAL A 524 33.30 -17.03 -16.65
C VAL A 524 33.79 -17.15 -18.10
N GLY A 525 34.93 -16.52 -18.40
CA GLY A 525 35.55 -16.51 -19.73
C GLY A 525 36.57 -17.62 -20.03
N SER A 526 36.79 -18.55 -19.09
CA SER A 526 37.92 -19.48 -19.16
C SER A 526 37.78 -20.66 -20.15
N ILE A 527 36.68 -20.75 -20.88
CA ILE A 527 36.41 -21.80 -21.88
C ILE A 527 35.68 -21.21 -23.10
N GLY A 528 35.98 -21.72 -24.29
CA GLY A 528 35.32 -21.33 -25.53
C GLY A 528 35.90 -20.09 -26.21
N ASP A 529 35.59 -19.93 -27.49
CA ASP A 529 35.93 -18.74 -28.29
C ASP A 529 35.42 -17.48 -27.58
N TRP A 530 36.27 -16.47 -27.46
CA TRP A 530 35.96 -15.17 -26.82
C TRP A 530 35.58 -15.27 -25.33
N GLY A 531 35.66 -16.48 -24.75
CA GLY A 531 35.16 -16.81 -23.41
C GLY A 531 33.65 -17.07 -23.35
N GLU A 532 32.97 -17.31 -24.47
CA GLU A 532 31.51 -17.53 -24.54
C GLU A 532 31.11 -18.99 -24.26
N GLY A 533 32.10 -19.88 -24.06
CA GLY A 533 31.85 -21.27 -23.76
C GLY A 533 31.50 -22.16 -24.96
N HIS A 534 31.39 -21.63 -26.18
CA HIS A 534 31.28 -22.44 -27.40
C HIS A 534 32.56 -22.39 -28.24
N LEU A 535 32.73 -23.34 -29.18
CA LEU A 535 33.91 -23.41 -30.06
C LEU A 535 33.55 -23.31 -31.54
N HIS A 536 32.59 -22.44 -31.89
CA HIS A 536 32.10 -22.30 -33.26
C HIS A 536 33.21 -21.93 -34.27
N SER A 537 34.12 -21.06 -33.84
CA SER A 537 35.25 -20.51 -34.62
C SER A 537 36.58 -21.23 -34.33
N GLY A 538 36.64 -22.04 -33.27
CA GLY A 538 37.74 -22.94 -32.93
C GLY A 538 37.59 -24.34 -33.52
N SER A 539 37.85 -25.36 -32.69
CA SER A 539 37.81 -26.78 -33.08
C SER A 539 36.41 -27.38 -33.25
N ARG A 540 35.37 -26.72 -32.75
CA ARG A 540 33.99 -27.24 -32.59
C ARG A 540 33.88 -28.49 -31.69
N LYS A 541 34.93 -28.79 -30.93
CA LYS A 541 34.92 -29.87 -29.94
C LYS A 541 33.84 -29.62 -28.88
N GLN A 542 33.19 -30.69 -28.46
CA GLN A 542 32.13 -30.64 -27.45
C GLN A 542 32.73 -30.89 -26.06
N TYR A 543 32.39 -30.01 -25.11
CA TYR A 543 32.74 -30.15 -23.69
C TYR A 543 31.46 -30.29 -22.87
N GLY A 544 31.35 -31.43 -22.20
CA GLY A 544 30.20 -31.79 -21.36
C GLY A 544 30.24 -31.18 -19.96
N TYR A 545 29.34 -31.66 -19.11
CA TYR A 545 29.15 -31.15 -17.75
C TYR A 545 30.43 -31.15 -16.91
N GLU A 546 31.17 -32.27 -16.86
CA GLU A 546 32.32 -32.41 -15.94
C GLU A 546 33.47 -31.46 -16.27
N ALA A 547 33.73 -31.19 -17.55
CA ALA A 547 34.74 -30.21 -17.96
C ALA A 547 34.33 -28.80 -17.52
N ARG A 548 33.12 -28.37 -17.90
CA ARG A 548 32.58 -27.05 -17.59
C ARG A 548 32.45 -26.78 -16.10
N LYS A 549 32.04 -27.79 -15.33
CA LYS A 549 31.96 -27.72 -13.86
C LYS A 549 33.30 -27.29 -13.24
N LYS A 550 34.43 -27.85 -13.70
CA LYS A 550 35.77 -27.49 -13.17
C LYS A 550 36.06 -25.99 -13.32
N HIS A 551 35.64 -25.37 -14.42
CA HIS A 551 35.81 -23.93 -14.62
C HIS A 551 34.96 -23.11 -13.65
N ILE A 552 33.68 -23.46 -13.48
CA ILE A 552 32.80 -22.80 -12.50
C ILE A 552 33.37 -22.97 -11.08
N ASP A 553 33.80 -24.17 -10.72
CA ASP A 553 34.38 -24.48 -9.41
C ASP A 553 35.61 -23.63 -9.11
N LEU A 554 36.50 -23.43 -10.10
CA LEU A 554 37.67 -22.57 -9.94
C LEU A 554 37.27 -21.11 -9.68
N HIS A 555 36.24 -20.59 -10.37
CA HIS A 555 35.77 -19.22 -10.13
C HIS A 555 35.12 -19.11 -8.74
N LEU A 556 34.24 -20.04 -8.36
CA LEU A 556 33.62 -20.08 -7.03
C LEU A 556 34.65 -20.18 -5.91
N LYS A 557 35.72 -20.96 -6.11
CA LYS A 557 36.79 -21.16 -5.12
C LYS A 557 37.53 -19.86 -4.79
N TYR A 558 37.76 -19.00 -5.78
CA TYR A 558 38.58 -17.79 -5.59
C TYR A 558 37.78 -16.49 -5.50
N PHE A 559 36.53 -16.46 -5.96
CA PHE A 559 35.66 -15.28 -5.92
C PHE A 559 34.43 -15.50 -5.03
N PRO A 560 34.61 -15.69 -3.70
CA PRO A 560 33.48 -15.92 -2.80
C PRO A 560 32.65 -14.65 -2.52
N LYS A 561 33.14 -13.45 -2.87
CA LYS A 561 32.46 -12.17 -2.59
C LYS A 561 31.85 -11.54 -3.83
N THR A 562 32.55 -11.63 -4.97
CA THR A 562 32.08 -11.07 -6.24
C THR A 562 31.00 -11.96 -6.88
N ARG A 563 29.95 -11.34 -7.44
CA ARG A 563 28.93 -12.07 -8.20
C ARG A 563 29.55 -12.69 -9.45
N ILE A 564 29.37 -14.00 -9.63
CA ILE A 564 29.79 -14.70 -10.85
C ILE A 564 28.60 -14.83 -11.80
N VAL A 565 28.85 -14.51 -13.06
CA VAL A 565 27.91 -14.58 -14.19
C VAL A 565 28.42 -15.64 -15.18
N VAL A 566 27.50 -16.38 -15.79
CA VAL A 566 27.78 -17.39 -16.80
C VAL A 566 27.02 -17.02 -18.07
N SER A 567 27.68 -17.02 -19.22
CA SER A 567 26.99 -16.89 -20.51
C SER A 567 25.99 -18.03 -20.69
N ASP A 568 24.80 -17.78 -21.21
CA ASP A 568 23.83 -18.85 -21.49
C ASP A 568 24.37 -19.83 -22.55
N ASP A 569 25.19 -19.35 -23.49
CA ASP A 569 25.94 -20.13 -24.48
C ASP A 569 26.88 -21.16 -23.84
N PHE A 570 27.50 -20.83 -22.69
CA PHE A 570 28.32 -21.77 -21.95
C PHE A 570 27.54 -23.02 -21.54
N VAL A 571 26.26 -22.87 -21.21
CA VAL A 571 25.40 -24.01 -20.85
C VAL A 571 24.81 -24.63 -22.10
N TYR A 572 24.26 -23.82 -23.00
CA TYR A 572 23.56 -24.28 -24.20
C TYR A 572 24.46 -25.06 -25.15
N ALA A 573 25.77 -24.74 -25.19
CA ALA A 573 26.75 -25.46 -26.00
C ALA A 573 26.99 -26.92 -25.58
N ILE A 574 26.45 -27.38 -24.44
CA ILE A 574 26.47 -28.81 -24.09
C ILE A 574 25.51 -29.56 -25.02
N ALA A 575 26.04 -30.43 -25.87
CA ALA A 575 25.25 -31.19 -26.85
C ALA A 575 24.25 -32.17 -26.20
N ASP A 576 24.66 -32.88 -25.14
CA ASP A 576 23.78 -33.78 -24.41
C ASP A 576 22.78 -32.99 -23.57
N LYS A 577 21.47 -33.23 -23.80
CA LYS A 577 20.40 -32.47 -23.14
C LYS A 577 20.32 -32.73 -21.64
N GLN A 578 20.67 -33.93 -21.16
CA GLN A 578 20.63 -34.24 -19.74
C GLN A 578 21.79 -33.56 -19.01
N GLU A 579 23.00 -33.60 -19.58
CA GLU A 579 24.14 -32.86 -19.06
C GLU A 579 23.93 -31.34 -19.11
N ARG A 580 23.29 -30.83 -20.16
CA ARG A 580 22.90 -29.41 -20.26
C ARG A 580 21.99 -29.00 -19.10
N GLN A 581 20.94 -29.77 -18.86
CA GLN A 581 20.02 -29.55 -17.74
C GLN A 581 20.73 -29.70 -16.38
N ARG A 582 21.64 -30.66 -16.25
CA ARG A 582 22.49 -30.81 -15.05
C ARG A 582 23.38 -29.59 -14.83
N MET A 583 23.93 -29.01 -15.89
CA MET A 583 24.76 -27.81 -15.81
C MET A 583 23.94 -26.58 -15.42
N HIS A 584 22.78 -26.38 -16.04
CA HIS A 584 21.86 -25.31 -15.67
C HIS A 584 21.48 -25.40 -14.18
N ARG A 585 21.07 -26.58 -13.71
CA ARG A 585 20.74 -26.79 -12.30
C ARG A 585 21.91 -26.46 -11.38
N TYR A 586 23.12 -26.87 -11.74
CA TYR A 586 24.32 -26.55 -10.97
C TYR A 586 24.57 -25.03 -10.89
N VAL A 587 24.40 -24.30 -11.99
CA VAL A 587 24.51 -22.82 -12.01
C VAL A 587 23.52 -22.19 -11.03
N VAL A 588 22.26 -22.64 -11.03
CA VAL A 588 21.21 -22.17 -10.12
C VAL A 588 21.55 -22.49 -8.66
N GLU A 589 21.87 -23.76 -8.37
CA GLU A 589 22.17 -24.29 -7.03
C GLU A 589 23.40 -23.63 -6.39
N GLN A 590 24.41 -23.27 -7.18
CA GLN A 590 25.62 -22.60 -6.70
C GLN A 590 25.46 -21.06 -6.59
N GLY A 591 24.27 -20.51 -6.84
CA GLY A 591 24.03 -19.07 -6.66
C GLY A 591 24.52 -18.16 -7.79
N LEU A 592 24.92 -18.70 -8.95
CA LEU A 592 25.39 -17.90 -10.10
C LEU A 592 24.22 -17.40 -10.95
N THR A 593 24.45 -16.37 -11.76
CA THR A 593 23.43 -15.79 -12.66
C THR A 593 23.85 -15.86 -14.12
N TYR A 594 22.98 -15.41 -15.03
CA TYR A 594 23.17 -15.50 -16.48
C TYR A 594 23.39 -14.16 -17.18
N ARG A 595 24.16 -14.24 -18.26
CA ARG A 595 24.29 -13.23 -19.31
C ARG A 595 23.85 -13.82 -20.64
N ASP A 596 23.00 -13.10 -21.37
CA ASP A 596 22.67 -13.43 -22.76
C ASP A 596 23.69 -12.76 -23.69
N ASP A 597 24.30 -13.55 -24.56
CA ASP A 597 25.41 -13.17 -25.43
C ASP A 597 25.20 -13.76 -26.84
N SER A 598 24.28 -13.22 -27.66
CA SER A 598 23.57 -11.95 -27.55
C SER A 598 22.29 -11.95 -28.40
N ILE A 599 21.46 -10.91 -28.26
CA ILE A 599 20.28 -10.72 -29.13
C ILE A 599 20.63 -10.12 -30.49
N LEU A 600 19.73 -10.31 -31.46
CA LEU A 600 19.83 -9.87 -32.86
C LEU A 600 21.02 -10.43 -33.63
N VAL A 601 21.61 -11.52 -33.13
CA VAL A 601 22.53 -12.34 -33.91
C VAL A 601 21.84 -12.85 -35.16
N ASP A 602 22.44 -12.59 -36.33
CA ASP A 602 21.75 -12.78 -37.61
C ASP A 602 21.25 -14.22 -37.80
N GLY A 603 22.05 -15.20 -37.38
CA GLY A 603 21.69 -16.62 -37.41
C GLY A 603 20.54 -17.00 -36.46
N TYR A 604 20.29 -16.24 -35.40
CA TYR A 604 19.22 -16.52 -34.44
C TYR A 604 17.86 -16.04 -34.92
N LEU A 605 17.80 -15.09 -35.87
CA LEU A 605 16.53 -14.55 -36.36
C LEU A 605 15.64 -15.62 -37.01
N SER A 606 16.21 -16.59 -37.73
CA SER A 606 15.42 -17.63 -38.41
C SER A 606 14.77 -18.64 -37.45
N GLY A 607 15.36 -18.85 -36.27
CA GLY A 607 14.92 -19.89 -35.31
C GLY A 607 14.34 -19.36 -34.00
N HIS A 608 14.69 -18.13 -33.60
CA HIS A 608 14.40 -17.60 -32.27
C HIS A 608 13.72 -16.22 -32.31
N ALA A 609 13.28 -15.73 -33.48
CA ALA A 609 12.55 -14.47 -33.57
C ALA A 609 11.24 -14.45 -32.76
N GLY A 610 10.59 -15.60 -32.56
CA GLY A 610 9.42 -15.72 -31.68
C GLY A 610 9.73 -15.36 -30.20
N MET A 611 10.97 -15.57 -29.78
CA MET A 611 11.48 -15.28 -28.44
C MET A 611 12.46 -14.11 -28.44
N TRP A 612 12.29 -13.14 -29.36
CA TRP A 612 13.12 -11.92 -29.39
C TRP A 612 14.62 -12.21 -29.53
N THR A 613 14.98 -13.28 -30.24
CA THR A 613 16.35 -13.84 -30.36
C THR A 613 16.99 -14.33 -29.06
N VAL A 614 16.26 -14.35 -27.95
CA VAL A 614 16.69 -15.01 -26.71
C VAL A 614 16.60 -16.52 -26.91
N ARG A 615 17.74 -17.21 -26.82
CA ARG A 615 17.80 -18.64 -27.10
C ARG A 615 17.43 -19.51 -25.89
N SER A 616 17.79 -19.06 -24.69
CA SER A 616 17.66 -19.85 -23.46
C SER A 616 16.81 -19.14 -22.39
N PRO A 617 15.58 -18.67 -22.71
CA PRO A 617 14.78 -17.83 -21.81
C PRO A 617 14.47 -18.51 -20.47
N GLU A 618 14.41 -19.84 -20.44
CA GLU A 618 14.18 -20.62 -19.23
C GLU A 618 15.29 -20.45 -18.19
N TYR A 619 16.53 -20.21 -18.61
CA TYR A 619 17.65 -20.03 -17.67
C TYR A 619 17.51 -18.75 -16.86
N PHE A 620 17.03 -17.69 -17.51
CA PHE A 620 16.79 -16.39 -16.89
C PHE A 620 15.56 -16.42 -15.99
N ALA A 621 14.50 -17.12 -16.42
CA ALA A 621 13.27 -17.30 -15.66
C ALA A 621 13.50 -17.92 -14.26
N ASP A 622 14.50 -18.80 -14.14
CA ASP A 622 14.81 -19.50 -12.89
C ASP A 622 15.69 -18.69 -11.91
N VAL A 623 16.31 -17.59 -12.36
CA VAL A 623 17.27 -16.83 -11.54
C VAL A 623 16.86 -15.38 -11.26
N TRP A 624 16.14 -14.72 -12.16
CA TRP A 624 15.95 -13.26 -12.07
C TRP A 624 15.24 -12.77 -10.79
N ARG A 625 14.56 -13.65 -10.03
CA ARG A 625 13.88 -13.23 -8.79
C ARG A 625 14.85 -12.87 -7.67
N ASP A 626 16.02 -13.50 -7.61
CA ASP A 626 16.96 -13.35 -6.50
C ASP A 626 18.34 -12.82 -6.92
N ARG A 627 18.63 -12.75 -8.23
CA ARG A 627 19.92 -12.29 -8.75
C ARG A 627 19.80 -11.53 -10.08
N PRO A 628 20.65 -10.51 -10.30
CA PRO A 628 20.60 -9.70 -11.52
C PRO A 628 21.04 -10.49 -12.75
N THR A 629 20.40 -10.24 -13.89
CA THR A 629 20.76 -10.82 -15.19
C THR A 629 21.31 -9.74 -16.13
N VAL A 630 22.07 -10.17 -17.13
CA VAL A 630 22.79 -9.28 -18.05
C VAL A 630 22.34 -9.55 -19.50
N LEU A 631 22.11 -8.50 -20.27
CA LEU A 631 21.72 -8.58 -21.68
C LEU A 631 22.77 -7.88 -22.54
N GLU A 632 23.28 -8.59 -23.55
CA GLU A 632 24.08 -8.03 -24.63
C GLU A 632 23.27 -7.95 -25.94
N LEU A 633 23.36 -6.82 -26.63
CA LEU A 633 23.04 -6.70 -28.05
C LEU A 633 24.33 -6.93 -28.87
N GLU A 634 24.27 -7.82 -29.89
CA GLU A 634 25.41 -8.05 -30.81
C GLU A 634 25.89 -6.72 -31.42
N HIS A 635 27.10 -6.69 -31.96
CA HIS A 635 27.72 -5.57 -32.66
C HIS A 635 26.71 -4.63 -33.36
N TYR A 636 26.38 -3.50 -32.72
CA TYR A 636 25.28 -2.62 -33.13
C TYR A 636 25.46 -2.12 -34.57
N ARG A 637 26.71 -1.78 -34.94
CA ARG A 637 27.06 -1.40 -36.32
C ARG A 637 26.80 -2.54 -37.31
N GLY A 638 27.06 -3.80 -36.94
CA GLY A 638 26.78 -4.98 -37.75
C GLY A 638 25.27 -5.24 -37.92
N VAL A 639 24.50 -5.08 -36.84
CA VAL A 639 23.03 -5.16 -36.88
C VAL A 639 22.47 -4.10 -37.84
N LYS A 640 22.96 -2.86 -37.76
CA LYS A 640 22.59 -1.77 -38.68
C LYS A 640 22.98 -2.07 -40.13
N SER A 641 24.23 -2.48 -40.38
CA SER A 641 24.73 -2.69 -41.75
C SER A 641 24.01 -3.83 -42.47
N ARG A 642 23.52 -4.84 -41.72
CA ARG A 642 22.67 -5.92 -42.26
C ARG A 642 21.21 -5.49 -42.48
N GLY A 643 20.84 -4.27 -42.10
CA GLY A 643 19.46 -3.77 -42.15
C GLY A 643 18.56 -4.32 -41.04
N ASN A 644 19.11 -5.09 -40.09
CA ASN A 644 18.36 -5.75 -39.02
C ASN A 644 17.96 -4.80 -37.88
N TRP A 645 18.39 -3.54 -37.85
CA TRP A 645 17.88 -2.58 -36.86
C TRP A 645 16.51 -2.03 -37.25
N LEU A 646 16.37 -1.62 -38.52
CA LEU A 646 15.15 -1.03 -39.07
C LEU A 646 14.24 -2.03 -39.78
N GLY A 647 14.68 -3.29 -39.96
CA GLY A 647 13.95 -4.28 -40.74
C GLY A 647 13.94 -3.94 -42.24
N ALA A 648 15.08 -3.50 -42.78
CA ALA A 648 15.18 -3.08 -44.18
C ALA A 648 14.84 -4.25 -45.14
N PRO A 649 14.26 -3.99 -46.33
CA PRO A 649 13.92 -5.03 -47.30
C PRO A 649 15.10 -5.97 -47.59
N GLY A 650 14.86 -7.28 -47.51
CA GLY A 650 15.87 -8.32 -47.75
C GLY A 650 16.72 -8.72 -46.54
N SER A 651 16.70 -7.94 -45.45
CA SER A 651 17.36 -8.28 -44.19
C SER A 651 16.74 -9.53 -43.53
N SER A 652 17.50 -10.20 -42.65
CA SER A 652 16.98 -11.34 -41.89
C SER A 652 15.84 -10.91 -40.97
N LEU A 653 15.91 -9.71 -40.38
CA LEU A 653 14.83 -9.19 -39.56
C LEU A 653 13.55 -8.95 -40.39
N ALA A 654 13.65 -8.42 -41.61
CA ALA A 654 12.47 -8.26 -42.47
C ALA A 654 11.80 -9.60 -42.80
N LYS A 655 12.59 -10.68 -42.91
CA LYS A 655 12.08 -12.03 -43.23
C LYS A 655 11.45 -12.72 -42.02
N PHE A 656 12.08 -12.64 -40.86
CA PHE A 656 11.72 -13.46 -39.69
C PHE A 656 11.17 -12.66 -38.50
N GLY A 657 11.39 -11.34 -38.48
CA GLY A 657 11.04 -10.43 -37.38
C GLY A 657 9.54 -10.17 -37.21
N ASN A 658 8.71 -10.60 -38.16
CA ASN A 658 7.26 -10.40 -38.15
C ASN A 658 6.86 -8.92 -38.03
N GLY A 659 7.51 -8.05 -38.81
CA GLY A 659 7.24 -6.61 -38.84
C GLY A 659 7.79 -5.79 -37.66
N ARG A 660 8.46 -6.43 -36.70
CA ARG A 660 9.07 -5.79 -35.52
C ARG A 660 10.46 -5.24 -35.84
N SER A 661 10.82 -4.13 -35.21
CA SER A 661 12.13 -3.47 -35.34
C SER A 661 13.18 -4.06 -34.37
N GLY A 662 14.45 -3.69 -34.54
CA GLY A 662 15.51 -4.03 -33.60
C GLY A 662 15.26 -3.47 -32.20
N ALA A 663 14.65 -2.27 -32.10
CA ALA A 663 14.22 -1.71 -30.82
C ALA A 663 13.14 -2.57 -30.13
N ASP A 664 12.19 -3.13 -30.90
CA ASP A 664 11.17 -4.03 -30.36
C ASP A 664 11.77 -5.35 -29.87
N PHE A 665 12.78 -5.86 -30.60
CA PHE A 665 13.56 -7.01 -30.15
C PHE A 665 14.30 -6.74 -28.84
N PHE A 666 14.93 -5.56 -28.71
CA PHE A 666 15.58 -5.18 -27.46
C PHE A 666 14.57 -5.11 -26.30
N ARG A 667 13.42 -4.46 -26.48
CA ARG A 667 12.36 -4.37 -25.45
C ARG A 667 11.85 -5.76 -25.04
N GLY A 668 11.60 -6.63 -26.02
CA GLY A 668 11.12 -7.98 -25.78
C GLY A 668 12.14 -8.85 -25.07
N ALA A 669 13.41 -8.77 -25.47
CA ALA A 669 14.51 -9.45 -24.81
C ALA A 669 14.74 -8.93 -23.39
N LEU A 670 14.70 -7.62 -23.17
CA LEU A 670 14.79 -7.00 -21.84
C LEU A 670 13.76 -7.60 -20.88
N ALA A 671 12.50 -7.71 -21.32
CA ALA A 671 11.43 -8.32 -20.54
C ALA A 671 11.61 -9.83 -20.34
N THR A 672 12.05 -10.54 -21.38
CA THR A 672 12.24 -12.01 -21.36
C THR A 672 13.39 -12.41 -20.43
N LEU A 673 14.52 -11.71 -20.52
CA LEU A 673 15.73 -11.94 -19.74
C LEU A 673 15.66 -11.33 -18.35
N ARG A 674 14.68 -10.45 -18.10
CA ARG A 674 14.52 -9.70 -16.84
C ARG A 674 15.79 -8.91 -16.51
N ALA A 675 16.41 -8.33 -17.54
CA ALA A 675 17.77 -7.80 -17.47
C ALA A 675 17.88 -6.60 -16.51
N THR A 676 18.91 -6.66 -15.65
CA THR A 676 19.27 -5.59 -14.70
C THR A 676 20.38 -4.71 -15.26
N TYR A 677 21.28 -5.33 -16.01
CA TYR A 677 22.33 -4.66 -16.76
C TYR A 677 22.15 -4.92 -18.24
N ILE A 678 22.24 -3.85 -19.04
CA ILE A 678 22.02 -3.90 -20.49
C ILE A 678 23.20 -3.29 -21.22
N GLY A 679 23.60 -3.88 -22.33
CA GLY A 679 24.73 -3.39 -23.12
C GLY A 679 24.42 -3.41 -24.60
N TYR A 680 25.13 -2.53 -25.29
CA TYR A 680 25.28 -2.56 -26.74
C TYR A 680 26.75 -2.84 -27.04
N HIS A 681 27.01 -3.81 -27.92
CA HIS A 681 28.36 -4.06 -28.37
C HIS A 681 28.69 -3.05 -29.48
N GLY A 682 29.47 -2.01 -29.18
CA GLY A 682 29.76 -0.94 -30.15
C GLY A 682 30.24 0.35 -29.50
N ASP A 683 30.17 1.47 -30.23
CA ASP A 683 30.56 2.79 -29.77
C ASP A 683 29.39 3.52 -29.08
N ALA A 684 29.66 4.15 -27.92
CA ALA A 684 28.65 4.78 -27.08
C ALA A 684 27.98 5.98 -27.73
N ARG A 685 28.76 6.80 -28.45
CA ARG A 685 28.26 7.97 -29.16
C ARG A 685 27.41 7.55 -30.35
N ASP A 686 27.86 6.56 -31.13
CA ASP A 686 27.08 6.00 -32.24
C ASP A 686 25.72 5.48 -31.75
N TRP A 687 25.69 4.76 -30.62
CA TRP A 687 24.44 4.26 -30.04
C TRP A 687 23.52 5.39 -29.59
N TYR A 688 24.03 6.32 -28.77
CA TYR A 688 23.20 7.35 -28.15
C TYR A 688 22.68 8.37 -29.16
N THR A 689 23.49 8.69 -30.18
CA THR A 689 23.07 9.58 -31.29
C THR A 689 21.88 9.00 -32.04
N ASP A 690 21.89 7.70 -32.29
CA ASP A 690 20.82 7.03 -33.02
C ASP A 690 19.56 6.77 -32.17
N ASN A 691 19.74 6.54 -30.86
CA ASN A 691 18.70 6.01 -29.98
C ASN A 691 18.54 6.79 -28.66
N PRO A 692 18.41 8.13 -28.64
CA PRO A 692 18.39 8.90 -27.40
C PRO A 692 17.20 8.53 -26.50
N ASP A 693 15.97 8.52 -27.06
CA ASP A 693 14.76 8.22 -26.29
C ASP A 693 14.72 6.75 -25.83
N LEU A 694 15.11 5.82 -26.71
CA LEU A 694 15.18 4.40 -26.38
C LEU A 694 16.23 4.12 -25.29
N THR A 695 17.32 4.88 -25.26
CA THR A 695 18.34 4.77 -24.20
C THR A 695 17.75 5.08 -22.84
N VAL A 696 16.94 6.15 -22.74
CA VAL A 696 16.24 6.53 -21.51
C VAL A 696 15.14 5.54 -21.14
N GLU A 697 14.34 5.09 -22.12
CA GLU A 697 13.29 4.09 -21.89
C GLU A 697 13.88 2.78 -21.32
N LEU A 698 14.89 2.21 -21.98
CA LEU A 698 15.51 0.95 -21.57
C LEU A 698 16.30 1.11 -20.27
N LEU A 699 16.95 2.26 -20.05
CA LEU A 699 17.56 2.58 -18.76
C LEU A 699 16.51 2.48 -17.66
N ASN A 700 15.36 3.14 -17.80
CA ASN A 700 14.33 3.13 -16.78
C ASN A 700 13.76 1.72 -16.56
N ARG A 701 13.50 0.98 -17.64
CA ARG A 701 12.86 -0.34 -17.58
C ARG A 701 13.79 -1.46 -17.10
N CYS A 702 15.11 -1.39 -17.34
CA CYS A 702 16.03 -2.43 -16.87
C CYS A 702 16.07 -2.49 -15.35
N GLY A 703 16.16 -3.69 -14.77
CA GLY A 703 16.03 -3.84 -13.32
C GLY A 703 14.68 -3.29 -12.84
N TYR A 704 14.72 -2.30 -11.96
CA TYR A 704 13.54 -1.73 -11.30
C TYR A 704 13.21 -0.30 -11.76
N TRP A 705 11.93 0.05 -11.67
CA TRP A 705 11.40 1.38 -11.99
C TRP A 705 10.22 1.73 -11.09
N TYR A 706 10.41 2.63 -10.12
CA TYR A 706 9.44 2.83 -9.05
C TYR A 706 8.49 4.01 -9.27
N PHE A 707 7.21 3.74 -9.06
CA PHE A 707 6.10 4.69 -9.11
C PHE A 707 5.41 4.72 -7.75
N LEU A 708 5.29 5.91 -7.15
CA LEU A 708 4.51 6.10 -5.93
C LEU A 708 3.09 6.50 -6.32
N HIS A 709 2.11 5.65 -6.03
CA HIS A 709 0.70 5.89 -6.36
C HIS A 709 0.06 6.89 -5.40
N ARG A 710 0.16 6.62 -4.10
CA ARG A 710 -0.48 7.46 -3.08
C ARG A 710 0.23 7.41 -1.74
N VAL A 711 0.01 8.47 -0.98
CA VAL A 711 0.42 8.60 0.42
C VAL A 711 -0.84 8.76 1.29
N GLU A 712 -0.95 7.97 2.35
CA GLU A 712 -1.99 8.11 3.36
C GLU A 712 -1.34 8.53 4.69
N VAL A 713 -1.73 9.68 5.22
CA VAL A 713 -1.16 10.27 6.44
C VAL A 713 -2.27 10.99 7.22
N PRO A 714 -2.28 10.96 8.56
CA PRO A 714 -3.21 11.76 9.35
C PRO A 714 -3.16 13.23 8.94
N GLU A 715 -4.32 13.88 8.89
CA GLU A 715 -4.41 15.33 8.64
C GLU A 715 -3.61 16.14 9.67
N THR A 716 -3.62 15.66 10.91
CA THR A 716 -2.92 16.26 12.03
C THR A 716 -2.05 15.24 12.74
N LEU A 717 -0.78 15.59 12.93
CA LEU A 717 0.15 14.88 13.79
C LEU A 717 0.17 15.54 15.17
N ARG A 718 0.31 14.74 16.22
CA ARG A 718 0.52 15.21 17.59
C ARG A 718 1.96 14.99 17.99
N ALA A 719 2.62 16.04 18.49
CA ALA A 719 3.94 15.95 19.11
C ALA A 719 3.90 14.93 20.26
N GLY A 720 4.92 14.07 20.35
CA GLY A 720 4.97 12.94 21.29
C GLY A 720 4.12 11.73 20.89
N GLY A 721 3.31 11.86 19.83
CA GLY A 721 2.42 10.81 19.35
C GLY A 721 3.07 9.86 18.35
N ARG A 722 2.43 8.70 18.16
CA ARG A 722 2.78 7.71 17.13
C ARG A 722 1.70 7.73 16.06
N HIS A 723 2.08 7.94 14.81
CA HIS A 723 1.14 8.14 13.71
C HIS A 723 1.49 7.23 12.53
N GLN A 724 0.49 6.62 11.91
CA GLN A 724 0.70 5.75 10.75
C GLN A 724 0.91 6.58 9.48
N LEU A 725 1.89 6.19 8.67
CA LEU A 725 2.12 6.69 7.32
C LEU A 725 2.10 5.50 6.37
N ARG A 726 1.20 5.50 5.39
CA ARG A 726 1.09 4.44 4.39
C ARG A 726 1.52 4.95 3.03
N LEU A 727 2.35 4.19 2.32
CA LEU A 727 2.78 4.48 0.96
C LEU A 727 2.44 3.29 0.04
N VAL A 728 1.93 3.59 -1.15
CA VAL A 728 1.52 2.58 -2.13
C VAL A 728 2.40 2.69 -3.38
N TRP A 729 3.17 1.64 -3.67
CA TRP A 729 4.22 1.62 -4.69
C TRP A 729 3.89 0.68 -5.85
N GLU A 730 4.47 0.92 -7.00
CA GLU A 730 4.48 0.01 -8.16
C GLU A 730 5.90 -0.07 -8.73
N ASN A 731 6.32 -1.27 -9.17
CA ASN A 731 7.55 -1.47 -9.93
C ASN A 731 7.21 -1.79 -11.39
N ARG A 732 7.50 -0.85 -12.30
CA ARG A 732 7.32 -1.00 -13.77
C ARG A 732 8.59 -1.41 -14.50
N GLY A 733 9.64 -1.74 -13.77
CA GLY A 733 10.85 -2.34 -14.34
C GLY A 733 10.59 -3.78 -14.79
N VAL A 734 11.63 -4.44 -15.29
CA VAL A 734 11.54 -5.86 -15.65
C VAL A 734 12.00 -6.81 -14.55
N ALA A 735 12.66 -6.34 -13.48
CA ALA A 735 13.15 -7.12 -12.35
C ALA A 735 13.01 -6.37 -11.00
N PRO A 736 13.17 -7.02 -9.83
CA PRO A 736 13.25 -6.30 -8.56
C PRO A 736 14.60 -5.57 -8.41
N ALA A 737 14.69 -4.71 -7.41
CA ALA A 737 15.99 -4.33 -6.87
C ALA A 737 16.50 -5.46 -5.95
N TYR A 738 17.75 -5.88 -6.12
CA TYR A 738 18.35 -6.93 -5.30
C TYR A 738 18.99 -6.39 -4.00
N HIS A 739 19.21 -5.07 -3.94
CA HIS A 739 19.76 -4.39 -2.78
C HIS A 739 18.65 -3.75 -1.94
N PRO A 740 18.71 -3.85 -0.60
CA PRO A 740 17.77 -3.17 0.26
C PRO A 740 18.03 -1.66 0.25
N TYR A 741 16.95 -0.88 0.12
CA TYR A 741 16.98 0.57 0.25
C TYR A 741 16.26 0.99 1.51
N VAL A 742 16.57 2.20 1.97
CA VAL A 742 15.83 2.82 3.06
C VAL A 742 14.87 3.87 2.51
N LEU A 743 13.69 3.94 3.10
CA LEU A 743 12.77 5.06 2.96
C LEU A 743 13.11 6.08 4.03
N GLN A 744 13.61 7.24 3.61
CA GLN A 744 13.82 8.37 4.49
C GLN A 744 12.63 9.32 4.37
N VAL A 745 12.02 9.64 5.50
CA VAL A 745 10.85 10.51 5.61
C VAL A 745 11.22 11.71 6.45
N ARG A 746 10.90 12.91 5.99
CA ARG A 746 11.23 14.15 6.68
C ARG A 746 9.99 15.01 6.86
N LEU A 747 9.82 15.56 8.04
CA LEU A 747 8.88 16.65 8.29
C LEU A 747 9.67 17.95 8.37
N VAL A 748 9.36 18.91 7.51
CA VAL A 748 10.05 20.21 7.42
C VAL A 748 9.06 21.33 7.68
N GLY A 749 9.28 22.13 8.71
CA GLY A 749 8.42 23.25 9.09
C GLY A 749 9.14 24.18 10.08
N PRO A 750 8.49 24.62 11.17
CA PRO A 750 9.15 25.35 12.25
C PRO A 750 10.39 24.66 12.84
N ALA A 751 10.44 23.33 12.74
CA ALA A 751 11.60 22.49 13.00
C ALA A 751 11.69 21.41 11.91
N THR A 752 12.77 20.63 11.93
CA THR A 752 12.95 19.49 11.02
C THR A 752 13.17 18.21 11.82
N VAL A 753 12.45 17.15 11.47
CA VAL A 753 12.70 15.80 11.98
C VAL A 753 12.77 14.83 10.80
N GLU A 754 13.63 13.81 10.93
CA GLU A 754 13.81 12.76 9.93
C GLU A 754 13.57 11.40 10.56
N PHE A 755 12.95 10.52 9.79
CA PHE A 755 12.67 9.13 10.10
C PHE A 755 13.28 8.27 9.00
N GLU A 756 13.68 7.06 9.36
CA GLU A 756 14.22 6.11 8.41
C GLU A 756 13.58 4.74 8.63
N PHE A 757 13.15 4.13 7.54
CA PHE A 757 12.47 2.83 7.51
C PHE A 757 13.12 1.93 6.47
N ASP A 758 12.99 0.61 6.63
CA ASP A 758 13.21 -0.31 5.51
C ASP A 758 12.16 0.01 4.43
N ALA A 759 12.61 0.22 3.19
CA ALA A 759 11.70 0.49 2.09
C ALA A 759 10.85 -0.74 1.71
N GLY A 760 11.30 -1.96 2.02
CA GLY A 760 10.64 -3.19 1.58
C GLY A 760 10.82 -3.50 0.09
N ASN A 761 11.64 -2.72 -0.61
CA ASN A 761 11.76 -2.66 -2.07
C ASN A 761 12.15 -3.98 -2.76
N ARG A 762 12.82 -4.89 -2.06
CA ARG A 762 13.17 -6.23 -2.58
C ARG A 762 11.95 -7.12 -2.86
N ARG A 763 10.79 -6.79 -2.28
CA ARG A 763 9.51 -7.50 -2.51
C ARG A 763 8.72 -6.95 -3.67
N TRP A 764 9.10 -5.79 -4.22
CA TRP A 764 8.34 -5.11 -5.26
C TRP A 764 8.62 -5.73 -6.63
N LEU A 765 7.94 -6.84 -6.92
CA LEU A 765 8.05 -7.60 -8.17
C LEU A 765 7.25 -6.96 -9.33
N PRO A 766 7.70 -7.12 -10.58
CA PRO A 766 7.03 -6.61 -11.79
C PRO A 766 6.05 -7.62 -12.44
N GLU A 767 5.63 -8.69 -11.73
CA GLU A 767 5.05 -9.90 -12.36
C GLU A 767 3.57 -9.80 -12.74
N LEU A 768 2.83 -8.80 -12.26
CA LEU A 768 1.39 -8.71 -12.44
C LEU A 768 0.99 -7.26 -12.73
N GLU A 769 0.33 -7.05 -13.87
CA GLU A 769 -0.17 -5.76 -14.30
C GLU A 769 -1.07 -5.14 -13.21
N ASN A 770 -0.84 -3.86 -12.88
CA ASN A 770 -1.51 -3.14 -11.79
C ASN A 770 -1.24 -3.66 -10.36
N THR A 771 -0.20 -4.46 -10.15
CA THR A 771 0.19 -4.84 -8.78
C THR A 771 0.82 -3.67 -8.05
N VAL A 772 0.28 -3.38 -6.87
CA VAL A 772 0.78 -2.35 -5.98
C VAL A 772 1.22 -2.94 -4.64
N TYR A 773 2.25 -2.34 -4.05
CA TYR A 773 2.85 -2.74 -2.80
C TYR A 773 2.57 -1.68 -1.74
N THR A 774 1.99 -2.09 -0.62
CA THR A 774 1.67 -1.17 0.48
C THR A 774 2.73 -1.31 1.57
N GLU A 775 3.36 -0.20 1.93
CA GLU A 775 4.32 -0.12 3.03
C GLU A 775 3.77 0.80 4.12
N ASP A 776 3.60 0.25 5.31
CA ASP A 776 3.11 0.94 6.50
C ASP A 776 4.29 1.30 7.43
N CYS A 777 4.44 2.59 7.71
CA CYS A 777 5.47 3.16 8.58
C CYS A 777 4.80 3.80 9.80
N VAL A 778 5.51 3.85 10.93
CA VAL A 778 5.03 4.56 12.12
C VAL A 778 5.95 5.74 12.42
N LEU A 779 5.42 6.95 12.26
CA LEU A 779 6.07 8.20 12.64
C LEU A 779 5.97 8.37 14.16
N ALA A 780 7.06 8.08 14.87
CA ALA A 780 7.18 8.35 16.30
C ALA A 780 7.61 9.82 16.51
N VAL A 781 6.65 10.72 16.49
CA VAL A 781 6.89 12.18 16.46
C VAL A 781 7.44 12.65 17.81
N PRO A 782 8.60 13.34 17.86
CA PRO A 782 9.14 13.87 19.10
C PRO A 782 8.19 14.87 19.79
N ASP A 783 8.22 14.88 21.12
CA ASP A 783 7.38 15.72 21.99
C ASP A 783 7.69 17.23 21.90
N HIS A 784 8.94 17.57 21.60
CA HIS A 784 9.43 18.94 21.53
C HIS A 784 9.15 19.64 20.19
N LEU A 785 8.53 18.97 19.21
CA LEU A 785 8.24 19.61 17.92
C LEU A 785 7.20 20.73 18.08
N PRO A 786 7.49 21.96 17.59
CA PRO A 786 6.53 23.05 17.63
C PRO A 786 5.27 22.74 16.81
N ALA A 787 4.13 23.24 17.26
CA ALA A 787 2.91 23.24 16.48
C ALA A 787 3.07 24.12 15.23
N GLY A 788 2.36 23.78 14.16
CA GLY A 788 2.41 24.49 12.87
C GLY A 788 2.36 23.54 11.68
N ARG A 789 2.45 24.09 10.47
CA ARG A 789 2.42 23.34 9.22
C ARG A 789 3.81 22.75 8.91
N TYR A 790 3.84 21.48 8.54
CA TYR A 790 5.05 20.77 8.09
C TYR A 790 4.84 20.16 6.71
N ASP A 791 5.82 20.31 5.83
CA ASP A 791 5.91 19.56 4.59
C ASP A 791 6.41 18.15 4.90
N LEU A 792 5.65 17.15 4.46
CA LEU A 792 6.06 15.75 4.45
C LEU A 792 6.84 15.48 3.18
N LYS A 793 8.11 15.13 3.35
CA LYS A 793 9.01 14.82 2.27
C LYS A 793 9.54 13.40 2.38
N ILE A 794 9.84 12.77 1.25
CA ILE A 794 10.37 11.41 1.21
C ILE A 794 11.52 11.28 0.21
N ARG A 795 12.40 10.30 0.43
CA ARG A 795 13.28 9.76 -0.61
C ARG A 795 13.57 8.30 -0.35
N LEU A 796 13.81 7.54 -1.42
CA LEU A 796 14.48 6.25 -1.30
C LEU A 796 16.00 6.48 -1.37
N TYR A 797 16.77 5.75 -0.57
CA TYR A 797 18.21 5.93 -0.47
C TYR A 797 18.95 4.59 -0.46
N ALA A 798 19.96 4.47 -1.31
CA ALA A 798 20.85 3.31 -1.36
C ALA A 798 22.08 3.59 -0.49
N LYS A 799 22.04 3.15 0.78
CA LYS A 799 23.10 3.43 1.75
C LYS A 799 24.49 2.93 1.34
N GLN A 800 24.55 1.78 0.68
CA GLN A 800 25.82 1.17 0.26
C GLN A 800 26.54 2.00 -0.81
N GLU A 801 25.78 2.70 -1.64
CA GLU A 801 26.27 3.51 -2.75
C GLU A 801 26.27 5.02 -2.41
N ASP A 802 25.81 5.37 -1.20
CA ASP A 802 25.64 6.75 -0.73
C ASP A 802 24.94 7.67 -1.75
N ARG A 803 23.84 7.19 -2.34
CA ARG A 803 23.10 7.94 -3.37
C ARG A 803 21.58 7.75 -3.30
N PRO A 804 20.80 8.75 -3.76
CA PRO A 804 19.35 8.62 -3.85
C PRO A 804 18.93 7.58 -4.90
N VAL A 805 17.74 7.04 -4.68
CA VAL A 805 16.99 6.24 -5.65
C VAL A 805 15.78 7.08 -6.07
N PHE A 806 15.80 7.56 -7.30
CA PHE A 806 14.79 8.44 -7.85
C PHE A 806 13.52 7.69 -8.25
N LEU A 807 12.40 8.38 -8.12
CA LEU A 807 11.06 7.93 -8.46
C LEU A 807 10.64 8.55 -9.79
N ALA A 808 9.73 7.89 -10.51
CA ALA A 808 9.10 8.42 -11.72
C ALA A 808 8.07 9.53 -11.39
N LEU A 809 8.52 10.56 -10.67
CA LEU A 809 7.75 11.74 -10.25
C LEU A 809 8.32 12.99 -10.92
N ASP A 810 7.47 14.00 -11.05
CA ASP A 810 7.86 15.33 -11.56
C ASP A 810 9.04 15.89 -10.75
N PRO A 811 10.16 16.25 -11.41
CA PRO A 811 11.33 16.80 -10.74
C PRO A 811 11.09 18.10 -9.96
N SER A 812 10.01 18.84 -10.26
CA SER A 812 9.62 20.03 -9.49
C SER A 812 9.27 19.74 -8.03
N LEU A 813 8.96 18.48 -7.69
CA LEU A 813 8.75 18.03 -6.32
C LEU A 813 10.05 17.84 -5.53
N LEU A 814 11.20 17.75 -6.21
CA LEU A 814 12.50 17.56 -5.60
C LEU A 814 13.05 18.85 -5.01
N ASP A 815 13.56 18.76 -3.78
CA ASP A 815 14.38 19.82 -3.20
C ASP A 815 15.88 19.64 -3.49
N GLY A 816 16.68 20.61 -3.02
CA GLY A 816 18.14 20.59 -3.18
C GLY A 816 18.85 19.40 -2.52
N GLN A 817 18.18 18.69 -1.61
CA GLN A 817 18.69 17.47 -0.96
C GLN A 817 18.08 16.19 -1.53
N LYS A 818 17.40 16.31 -2.67
CA LYS A 818 16.79 15.22 -3.43
C LYS A 818 15.66 14.50 -2.68
N TYR A 819 14.91 15.23 -1.86
CA TYR A 819 13.67 14.76 -1.28
C TYR A 819 12.46 15.22 -2.10
N TYR A 820 11.50 14.34 -2.33
CA TYR A 820 10.20 14.65 -2.92
C TYR A 820 9.24 15.19 -1.87
N THR A 821 8.67 16.37 -2.08
CA THR A 821 7.58 16.90 -1.24
C THR A 821 6.26 16.26 -1.65
N VAL A 822 5.64 15.46 -0.78
CA VAL A 822 4.48 14.62 -1.12
C VAL A 822 3.20 14.99 -0.37
N ALA A 823 3.31 15.70 0.74
CA ALA A 823 2.14 16.19 1.48
C ALA A 823 2.49 17.43 2.33
N ALA A 824 1.47 18.07 2.87
CA ALA A 824 1.58 18.96 4.01
C ALA A 824 0.65 18.46 5.13
N VAL A 825 1.14 18.49 6.37
CA VAL A 825 0.46 18.02 7.57
C VAL A 825 0.54 19.08 8.67
N ASP A 826 -0.48 19.18 9.51
CA ASP A 826 -0.48 20.08 10.66
C ASP A 826 0.02 19.37 11.92
N MET A 827 0.88 20.04 12.68
CA MET A 827 1.38 19.55 13.98
C MET A 827 0.64 20.24 15.12
N GLN A 828 0.12 19.46 16.06
CA GLN A 828 -0.49 19.94 17.31
C GLN A 828 0.34 19.52 18.53
N ARG A 829 0.25 20.31 19.60
CA ARG A 829 0.82 19.93 20.90
C ARG A 829 -0.05 18.87 21.57
N GLN A 830 0.59 17.97 22.31
CA GLN A 830 -0.13 17.07 23.21
C GLN A 830 -0.84 17.91 24.28
N ALA A 831 -2.16 17.75 24.42
CA ALA A 831 -2.89 18.31 25.56
C ALA A 831 -2.32 17.65 26.83
N ARG A 832 -1.92 18.47 27.80
CA ARG A 832 -1.39 18.01 29.09
C ARG A 832 -2.47 17.42 29.97
#